data_AF-A0A9P5K4H4-F1
#
_entry.id   AF-A0A9P5K4H4-F1
#
_cell.length_a   1.000
_cell.length_b   1.000
_cell.length_c   1.000
_cell.angle_alpha   90.00
_cell.angle_beta   90.00
_cell.angle_gamma   90.00
#
_symmetry.space_group_name_H-M   'P 1'
#
loop_
_entity.id
_entity.type
_entity.pdbx_description
1 polymer ?
#
loop_
_entity_poly.entity_id
_entity_poly.type
_entity_poly.pdbx_seq_one_letter_code
_entity_poly.pdbx_strand_id
1 'polypeptide(L)'
;MRSSLLFSVLGLATGSTFARHVHQMRADFNSAALPQAHSARGLPAADGKKGVLLMNRIGPSSSELYIANADGTDERKLLGNSSSFEYHASFSPDGQWVVFTTERNGDGNSDLYRCRVSAAANGTCSDLEKLIATPSVEDAGALSPDGTQLAFVSTENGYKTNIWVQDLATGERRNLTNTAEIAGDPLLPDGYFRPSWSPDGEWIAFASDRNTAWRGHGNGTGWEHTQELSVYAIRPDGTGFREVATKSGYCLGSPKWSTDGKRVVYYEITVEDTWNAHRPESVAAVTSAIVSVDFETGTDRVEHASGSGLKMFPQWLSGETDATDNIAYLIKGNDNEGYNYTSGATAAVKAAIRSPAWSSDGKFVVYEKVGFTARAQEKPLYSWDEDWEYRSTDVFPQLSLQGRLVITQKQLGNSSIVSMNPDGSDLKLVFDSYSTGELDSALVAKGLAGAFQPAWSADGEWVVFGLGSWFQSRATGKARVYRATSNGSYYEALTDGTVHSGFPSYSPDGRYVAFREWGLRYGIRILDLETREVRSLTNATDNLPFWSPDGERLVFTRKVSSTNFDVATIRPDGTDLQILTSSGANDAHAVWTADGRILYSSGMYGFRDEAAIYDQTFQPYGQIIVMDADGSNKRMLTDSLWEDSMPLYVPNEFLV
;
A
#
# COMPACT_ATOMS: atom_id res chain seq x y z
N MET A 1 -11.62 -38.20 32.73
CA MET A 1 -11.33 -36.87 33.31
C MET A 1 -11.08 -35.94 32.12
N ARG A 2 -12.03 -35.38 31.36
CA ARG A 2 -13.29 -34.62 31.59
C ARG A 2 -13.13 -33.27 32.31
N SER A 3 -12.95 -32.22 31.50
CA SER A 3 -13.54 -30.86 31.59
C SER A 3 -12.99 -30.06 30.38
N SER A 4 -13.67 -29.59 29.32
CA SER A 4 -14.94 -28.85 29.10
C SER A 4 -15.05 -27.52 29.85
N LEU A 5 -15.54 -26.49 29.14
CA LEU A 5 -15.78 -25.04 29.44
C LEU A 5 -14.65 -24.10 28.96
N LEU A 6 -14.85 -23.03 28.16
CA LEU A 6 -16.06 -22.26 27.83
C LEU A 6 -16.16 -21.91 26.32
N PHE A 7 -17.35 -22.18 25.77
CA PHE A 7 -17.99 -21.45 24.68
C PHE A 7 -18.74 -20.23 25.27
N SER A 8 -19.11 -19.28 24.40
CA SER A 8 -20.01 -18.13 24.56
C SER A 8 -19.41 -16.82 25.08
N VAL A 9 -19.24 -15.85 24.16
CA VAL A 9 -20.15 -14.68 24.03
C VAL A 9 -20.27 -14.35 22.53
N LEU A 10 -21.19 -15.01 21.84
CA LEU A 10 -21.83 -14.42 20.66
C LEU A 10 -22.99 -13.59 21.19
N GLY A 11 -22.72 -12.32 21.48
CA GLY A 11 -23.77 -11.30 21.52
C GLY A 11 -24.11 -10.97 20.08
N LEU A 12 -25.28 -11.42 19.63
CA LEU A 12 -25.95 -10.91 18.44
C LEU A 12 -26.15 -9.40 18.61
N ALA A 13 -25.18 -8.60 18.15
CA ALA A 13 -25.44 -7.24 17.75
C ALA A 13 -25.99 -7.30 16.32
N THR A 14 -27.31 -7.32 16.21
CA THR A 14 -28.01 -6.79 15.05
C THR A 14 -27.59 -5.32 14.90
N GLY A 15 -26.51 -5.07 14.16
CA GLY A 15 -25.96 -3.75 13.93
C GLY A 15 -25.95 -3.47 12.44
N SER A 16 -26.79 -2.53 12.02
CA SER A 16 -27.00 -2.02 10.66
C SER A 16 -25.76 -1.36 10.00
N THR A 17 -24.54 -1.66 10.45
CA THR A 17 -23.32 -0.89 10.15
C THR A 17 -22.26 -1.66 9.38
N PHE A 18 -22.28 -3.01 9.39
CA PHE A 18 -21.61 -3.80 8.33
C PHE A 18 -22.19 -3.43 6.96
N ALA A 19 -23.43 -2.95 6.92
CA ALA A 19 -24.12 -2.59 5.70
C ALA A 19 -23.67 -1.27 5.09
N ARG A 20 -23.04 -0.29 5.77
CA ARG A 20 -22.70 1.01 5.13
C ARG A 20 -21.32 1.03 4.48
N HIS A 21 -20.28 0.58 5.18
CA HIS A 21 -18.95 0.41 4.60
C HIS A 21 -18.95 -0.62 3.47
N VAL A 22 -19.79 -1.66 3.60
CA VAL A 22 -19.98 -2.66 2.56
C VAL A 22 -21.09 -2.26 1.57
N HIS A 23 -22.07 -1.38 1.86
CA HIS A 23 -23.09 -0.99 0.85
C HIS A 23 -22.54 -0.10 -0.25
N GLN A 24 -21.66 0.84 0.09
CA GLN A 24 -21.11 1.72 -0.93
C GLN A 24 -20.21 0.94 -1.91
N MET A 25 -19.65 -0.19 -1.46
CA MET A 25 -19.00 -1.19 -2.33
C MET A 25 -20.01 -2.15 -3.00
N ARG A 26 -21.06 -2.61 -2.31
CA ARG A 26 -22.04 -3.58 -2.84
C ARG A 26 -22.89 -3.08 -3.99
N ALA A 27 -23.04 -1.76 -4.16
CA ALA A 27 -23.82 -1.22 -5.28
C ALA A 27 -23.11 -1.41 -6.63
N ASP A 28 -21.77 -1.47 -6.65
CA ASP A 28 -20.99 -1.57 -7.89
C ASP A 28 -20.40 -2.96 -8.12
N PHE A 29 -20.32 -3.82 -7.09
CA PHE A 29 -19.85 -5.20 -7.22
C PHE A 29 -21.01 -6.18 -7.38
N ASN A 30 -21.41 -6.42 -8.63
CA ASN A 30 -22.27 -7.55 -8.96
C ASN A 30 -21.44 -8.85 -8.90
N SER A 31 -21.41 -9.50 -7.73
CA SER A 31 -20.68 -10.76 -7.46
C SER A 31 -21.13 -11.96 -8.31
N ALA A 32 -22.07 -11.77 -9.22
CA ALA A 32 -22.56 -12.75 -10.18
C ALA A 32 -22.03 -12.53 -11.62
N ALA A 33 -21.21 -11.50 -11.87
CA ALA A 33 -20.70 -11.22 -13.22
C ALA A 33 -19.40 -11.99 -13.51
N LEU A 34 -19.53 -13.10 -14.25
CA LEU A 34 -18.47 -13.69 -15.08
C LEU A 34 -18.05 -12.69 -16.18
N PRO A 35 -16.86 -12.86 -16.79
CA PRO A 35 -15.78 -11.87 -16.85
C PRO A 35 -16.14 -10.52 -17.51
N GLN A 36 -15.65 -9.42 -16.94
CA GLN A 36 -15.78 -8.09 -17.52
C GLN A 36 -14.53 -7.73 -18.33
N ALA A 37 -14.72 -7.50 -19.63
CA ALA A 37 -13.69 -6.94 -20.49
C ALA A 37 -13.65 -5.41 -20.29
N HIS A 38 -12.55 -4.91 -19.74
CA HIS A 38 -12.25 -3.48 -19.77
C HIS A 38 -10.76 -3.33 -20.10
N SER A 39 -10.46 -3.13 -21.38
CA SER A 39 -9.15 -2.66 -21.83
C SER A 39 -9.22 -1.15 -22.04
N ALA A 40 -8.32 -0.40 -21.40
CA ALA A 40 -8.26 1.05 -21.52
C ALA A 40 -7.37 1.53 -22.70
N ARG A 41 -6.46 0.67 -23.18
CA ARG A 41 -5.58 0.92 -24.32
C ARG A 41 -5.22 -0.39 -25.03
N GLY A 42 -5.30 -0.41 -26.36
CA GLY A 42 -4.86 -1.55 -27.18
C GLY A 42 -3.37 -1.52 -27.55
N LEU A 43 -2.91 -2.62 -28.16
CA LEU A 43 -1.57 -2.78 -28.74
C LEU A 43 -1.26 -1.74 -29.83
N PRO A 44 0.03 -1.43 -30.10
CA PRO A 44 1.25 -1.87 -29.38
C PRO A 44 1.62 -0.98 -28.18
N ALA A 45 2.80 -1.21 -27.58
CA ALA A 45 3.43 -0.23 -26.69
C ALA A 45 3.74 1.08 -27.46
N ALA A 46 3.96 2.19 -26.73
CA ALA A 46 4.39 3.44 -27.36
C ALA A 46 5.70 3.29 -28.16
N ASP A 47 5.85 4.05 -29.25
CA ASP A 47 7.04 4.03 -30.10
C ASP A 47 8.33 4.23 -29.29
N GLY A 48 9.35 3.42 -29.61
CA GLY A 48 10.65 3.45 -28.93
C GLY A 48 10.73 2.61 -27.65
N LYS A 49 9.61 2.12 -27.12
CA LYS A 49 9.58 1.19 -25.97
C LYS A 49 9.92 -0.24 -26.40
N LYS A 50 10.51 -1.02 -25.50
CA LYS A 50 10.78 -2.47 -25.67
C LYS A 50 9.53 -3.34 -25.48
N GLY A 51 8.53 -2.81 -24.77
CA GLY A 51 7.28 -3.49 -24.44
C GLY A 51 6.57 -2.81 -23.27
N VAL A 52 5.76 -3.57 -22.54
CA VAL A 52 5.06 -3.11 -21.34
C VAL A 52 5.53 -3.83 -20.08
N LEU A 53 5.57 -3.11 -18.96
CA LEU A 53 5.59 -3.70 -17.62
C LEU A 53 4.15 -3.73 -17.11
N LEU A 54 3.57 -4.91 -17.04
CA LEU A 54 2.29 -5.12 -16.39
C LEU A 54 2.53 -5.24 -14.88
N MET A 55 1.74 -4.54 -14.08
CA MET A 55 1.76 -4.66 -12.62
C MET A 55 0.41 -4.37 -12.00
N ASN A 56 0.23 -4.82 -10.76
CA ASN A 56 -0.92 -4.48 -9.95
C ASN A 56 -0.54 -3.44 -8.88
N ARG A 57 -1.34 -2.38 -8.77
CA ARG A 57 -1.23 -1.37 -7.71
C ARG A 57 -2.32 -1.54 -6.67
N ILE A 58 -1.93 -1.67 -5.40
CA ILE A 58 -2.86 -1.81 -4.26
C ILE A 58 -2.91 -0.50 -3.49
N GLY A 59 -4.09 0.12 -3.54
CA GLY A 59 -4.40 1.40 -2.93
C GLY A 59 -5.68 1.96 -3.54
N PRO A 60 -6.11 3.17 -3.13
CA PRO A 60 -7.23 3.84 -3.77
C PRO A 60 -7.04 3.96 -5.29
N SER A 61 -8.15 3.88 -6.02
CA SER A 61 -8.21 4.06 -7.48
C SER A 61 -8.59 5.48 -7.88
N SER A 62 -9.13 6.24 -6.93
CA SER A 62 -9.45 7.66 -7.05
C SER A 62 -9.33 8.32 -5.68
N SER A 63 -8.98 9.59 -5.68
CA SER A 63 -9.03 10.45 -4.51
C SER A 63 -9.40 11.85 -4.97
N GLU A 64 -10.37 12.47 -4.32
CA GLU A 64 -10.81 13.83 -4.65
C GLU A 64 -10.81 14.71 -3.41
N LEU A 65 -10.28 15.93 -3.54
CA LEU A 65 -10.32 16.92 -2.47
C LEU A 65 -11.67 17.62 -2.40
N TYR A 66 -12.15 17.74 -1.17
CA TYR A 66 -13.33 18.48 -0.78
C TYR A 66 -12.96 19.59 0.19
N ILE A 67 -13.75 20.66 0.16
CA ILE A 67 -13.73 21.72 1.16
C ILE A 67 -15.13 21.90 1.73
N ALA A 68 -15.21 22.12 3.02
CA ALA A 68 -16.46 22.40 3.73
C ALA A 68 -16.22 23.47 4.80
N ASN A 69 -17.30 24.04 5.33
CA ASN A 69 -17.23 24.78 6.58
C ASN A 69 -16.83 23.83 7.72
N ALA A 70 -16.17 24.34 8.75
CA ALA A 70 -15.77 23.53 9.91
C ALA A 70 -16.97 22.93 10.66
N ASP A 71 -18.17 23.48 10.50
CA ASP A 71 -19.44 22.93 10.98
C ASP A 71 -20.08 21.88 10.03
N GLY A 72 -19.40 21.51 8.95
CA GLY A 72 -19.76 20.43 8.03
C GLY A 72 -20.78 20.81 6.99
N THR A 73 -21.23 22.06 7.00
CA THR A 73 -22.09 22.60 5.96
C THR A 73 -21.29 22.98 4.71
N ASP A 74 -22.00 23.16 3.60
CA ASP A 74 -21.44 23.65 2.33
C ASP A 74 -20.28 22.81 1.75
N GLU A 75 -20.32 21.49 1.96
CA GLU A 75 -19.37 20.57 1.33
C GLU A 75 -19.41 20.68 -0.20
N ARG A 76 -18.23 20.81 -0.82
CA ARG A 76 -18.05 20.84 -2.27
C ARG A 76 -16.69 20.33 -2.69
N LYS A 77 -16.58 19.86 -3.93
CA LYS A 77 -15.29 19.49 -4.53
C LYS A 77 -14.41 20.74 -4.67
N LEU A 78 -13.17 20.67 -4.19
CA LEU A 78 -12.23 21.78 -4.25
C LEU A 78 -11.82 22.10 -5.70
N LEU A 79 -11.49 21.07 -6.49
CA LEU A 79 -11.03 21.22 -7.88
C LEU A 79 -12.12 21.00 -8.95
N GLY A 80 -13.34 20.61 -8.54
CA GLY A 80 -14.43 20.31 -9.47
C GLY A 80 -14.04 19.30 -10.55
N ASN A 81 -14.26 19.64 -11.82
CA ASN A 81 -13.92 18.79 -12.97
C ASN A 81 -12.42 18.73 -13.30
N SER A 82 -11.59 19.53 -12.63
CA SER A 82 -10.14 19.51 -12.85
C SER A 82 -9.44 18.43 -12.01
N SER A 83 -10.18 17.71 -11.16
CA SER A 83 -9.71 16.59 -10.34
C SER A 83 -9.03 15.50 -11.17
N SER A 84 -7.92 14.95 -10.70
CA SER A 84 -7.17 13.86 -11.33
C SER A 84 -7.00 12.70 -10.35
N PHE A 85 -6.39 13.00 -9.20
CA PHE A 85 -6.24 12.16 -8.01
C PHE A 85 -5.52 13.06 -7.00
N GLU A 86 -6.19 13.54 -5.95
CA GLU A 86 -5.61 14.51 -4.99
C GLU A 86 -5.76 14.06 -3.53
N TYR A 87 -4.74 14.33 -2.71
CA TYR A 87 -4.69 13.92 -1.30
C TYR A 87 -3.72 14.80 -0.49
N HIS A 88 -3.73 14.61 0.84
CA HIS A 88 -2.77 15.19 1.79
C HIS A 88 -2.68 16.72 1.74
N ALA A 89 -3.85 17.37 1.66
CA ALA A 89 -3.94 18.82 1.57
C ALA A 89 -3.56 19.53 2.88
N SER A 90 -3.02 20.74 2.78
CA SER A 90 -2.76 21.65 3.89
C SER A 90 -3.09 23.09 3.51
N PHE A 91 -3.57 23.89 4.45
CA PHE A 91 -3.78 25.33 4.25
C PHE A 91 -2.47 26.10 4.43
N SER A 92 -2.32 27.19 3.69
CA SER A 92 -1.36 28.24 4.04
C SER A 92 -1.75 28.92 5.36
N PRO A 93 -0.78 29.49 6.09
CA PRO A 93 -1.04 30.20 7.34
C PRO A 93 -2.06 31.35 7.23
N ASP A 94 -2.07 32.06 6.10
CA ASP A 94 -3.03 33.12 5.78
C ASP A 94 -4.40 32.61 5.30
N GLY A 95 -4.56 31.28 5.14
CA GLY A 95 -5.77 30.62 4.67
C GLY A 95 -6.09 30.84 3.19
N GLN A 96 -5.23 31.54 2.43
CA GLN A 96 -5.51 31.89 1.03
C GLN A 96 -5.13 30.81 0.02
N TRP A 97 -4.28 29.86 0.41
CA TRP A 97 -3.81 28.77 -0.42
C TRP A 97 -4.09 27.42 0.23
N VAL A 98 -4.32 26.44 -0.62
CA VAL A 98 -4.26 25.02 -0.25
C VAL A 98 -3.14 24.39 -1.06
N VAL A 99 -2.15 23.81 -0.37
CA VAL A 99 -1.14 22.91 -0.94
C VAL A 99 -1.68 21.49 -0.88
N PHE A 100 -1.41 20.68 -1.89
CA PHE A 100 -1.86 19.29 -1.93
C PHE A 100 -0.98 18.44 -2.84
N THR A 101 -1.07 17.14 -2.64
CA THR A 101 -0.41 16.14 -3.47
C THR A 101 -1.36 15.69 -4.57
N THR A 102 -0.83 15.45 -5.78
CA THR A 102 -1.63 15.06 -6.94
C THR A 102 -0.88 14.14 -7.89
N GLU A 103 -1.59 13.23 -8.55
CA GLU A 103 -1.02 12.32 -9.55
C GLU A 103 -1.31 12.77 -11.00
N ARG A 104 -1.06 14.06 -11.28
CA ARG A 104 -1.33 14.67 -12.60
C ARG A 104 -0.37 14.23 -13.68
N ASN A 105 0.87 13.93 -13.32
CA ASN A 105 1.86 13.42 -14.27
C ASN A 105 1.66 11.95 -14.65
N GLY A 106 0.83 11.22 -13.89
CA GLY A 106 0.42 9.84 -14.18
C GLY A 106 0.09 9.08 -12.89
N ASP A 107 -0.82 8.10 -12.99
CA ASP A 107 -1.22 7.25 -11.85
C ASP A 107 0.04 6.66 -11.19
N GLY A 108 0.24 6.99 -9.91
CA GLY A 108 1.35 6.60 -9.05
C GLY A 108 2.45 7.62 -8.84
N ASN A 109 2.56 8.68 -9.64
CA ASN A 109 3.58 9.72 -9.46
C ASN A 109 3.00 10.89 -8.69
N SER A 110 3.43 11.05 -7.43
CA SER A 110 2.98 12.09 -6.52
C SER A 110 3.74 13.41 -6.78
N ASP A 111 3.02 14.46 -7.16
CA ASP A 111 3.52 15.82 -7.33
C ASP A 111 2.89 16.78 -6.32
N LEU A 112 3.55 17.91 -6.03
CA LEU A 112 3.02 18.98 -5.16
C LEU A 112 2.53 20.17 -5.97
N TYR A 113 1.27 20.53 -5.72
CA TYR A 113 0.59 21.68 -6.31
C TYR A 113 -0.01 22.54 -5.21
N ARG A 114 -0.38 23.78 -5.57
CA ARG A 114 -1.23 24.61 -4.74
C ARG A 114 -2.30 25.31 -5.56
N CYS A 115 -3.34 25.78 -4.90
CA CYS A 115 -4.26 26.73 -5.51
C CYS A 115 -4.84 27.70 -4.49
N ARG A 116 -5.32 28.82 -4.99
CA ARG A 116 -6.01 29.82 -4.18
C ARG A 116 -7.39 29.35 -3.79
N VAL A 117 -7.72 29.64 -2.53
CA VAL A 117 -9.01 29.36 -1.90
C VAL A 117 -9.41 30.63 -1.15
N SER A 118 -10.38 31.37 -1.68
CA SER A 118 -10.86 32.61 -1.04
C SER A 118 -12.38 32.65 -1.02
N ALA A 119 -12.95 33.47 -0.14
CA ALA A 119 -14.38 33.73 -0.14
C ALA A 119 -14.88 34.24 -1.51
N ALA A 120 -14.05 35.00 -2.23
CA ALA A 120 -14.36 35.46 -3.59
C ALA A 120 -14.42 34.32 -4.61
N ALA A 121 -13.63 33.26 -4.41
CA ALA A 121 -13.70 32.02 -5.16
C ALA A 121 -14.80 31.08 -4.62
N ASN A 122 -15.65 31.53 -3.70
CA ASN A 122 -16.58 30.68 -2.96
C ASN A 122 -15.88 29.44 -2.38
N GLY A 123 -14.64 29.60 -1.90
CA GLY A 123 -13.77 28.52 -1.43
C GLY A 123 -13.44 27.42 -2.44
N THR A 124 -13.71 27.57 -3.74
CA THR A 124 -13.19 26.65 -4.75
C THR A 124 -11.80 27.07 -5.20
N CYS A 125 -11.09 26.12 -5.80
CA CYS A 125 -9.73 26.26 -6.27
C CYS A 125 -9.64 27.18 -7.50
N SER A 126 -8.84 28.25 -7.41
CA SER A 126 -8.42 29.09 -8.54
C SER A 126 -6.89 29.20 -8.58
N ASP A 127 -6.31 29.71 -9.66
CA ASP A 127 -4.85 29.91 -9.75
C ASP A 127 -4.05 28.64 -9.41
N LEU A 128 -4.35 27.53 -10.08
CA LEU A 128 -3.66 26.26 -9.88
C LEU A 128 -2.18 26.38 -10.30
N GLU A 129 -1.27 26.13 -9.36
CA GLU A 129 0.16 26.29 -9.53
C GLU A 129 0.89 25.00 -9.17
N LYS A 130 1.84 24.62 -10.03
CA LYS A 130 2.77 23.53 -9.76
C LYS A 130 3.89 24.03 -8.85
N LEU A 131 4.15 23.34 -7.75
CA LEU A 131 5.26 23.64 -6.85
C LEU A 131 6.45 22.74 -7.15
N ILE A 132 6.24 21.42 -7.12
CA ILE A 132 7.28 20.41 -7.32
C ILE A 132 6.67 19.27 -8.11
N ALA A 133 7.37 18.83 -9.16
CA ALA A 133 7.00 17.65 -9.92
C ALA A 133 8.27 16.97 -10.42
N THR A 134 8.57 15.81 -9.84
CA THR A 134 9.73 15.00 -10.19
C THR A 134 9.30 13.54 -10.31
N PRO A 135 10.15 12.65 -10.85
CA PRO A 135 9.89 11.22 -10.79
C PRO A 135 9.92 10.62 -9.37
N SER A 136 10.26 11.38 -8.33
CA SER A 136 10.23 10.90 -6.95
C SER A 136 8.81 11.01 -6.38
N VAL A 137 8.57 10.46 -5.19
CA VAL A 137 7.39 10.80 -4.38
C VAL A 137 7.59 12.20 -3.83
N GLU A 138 6.72 13.15 -4.19
CA GLU A 138 6.64 14.48 -3.57
C GLU A 138 5.31 14.60 -2.83
N ASP A 139 5.33 14.73 -1.51
CA ASP A 139 4.12 14.60 -0.69
C ASP A 139 4.11 15.52 0.55
N ALA A 140 2.93 15.66 1.16
CA ALA A 140 2.70 16.32 2.44
C ALA A 140 3.32 17.74 2.56
N GLY A 141 3.15 18.55 1.53
CA GLY A 141 3.65 19.93 1.49
C GLY A 141 3.00 20.85 2.54
N ALA A 142 3.80 21.72 3.15
CA ALA A 142 3.39 22.73 4.13
C ALA A 142 4.16 24.05 3.92
N LEU A 143 3.44 25.15 3.74
CA LEU A 143 4.04 26.48 3.59
C LEU A 143 4.53 27.04 4.93
N SER A 144 5.65 27.74 4.90
CA SER A 144 6.16 28.51 6.04
C SER A 144 5.18 29.61 6.47
N PRO A 145 5.23 30.08 7.73
CA PRO A 145 4.37 31.16 8.25
C PRO A 145 4.29 32.42 7.39
N ASP A 146 5.40 32.78 6.75
CA ASP A 146 5.53 33.93 5.85
C ASP A 146 5.19 33.61 4.38
N GLY A 147 4.91 32.34 4.06
CA GLY A 147 4.55 31.86 2.73
C GLY A 147 5.70 31.85 1.71
N THR A 148 6.95 32.02 2.14
CA THR A 148 8.11 32.10 1.22
C THR A 148 8.78 30.75 0.97
N GLN A 149 8.57 29.77 1.84
CA GLN A 149 9.18 28.44 1.75
C GLN A 149 8.13 27.32 1.82
N LEU A 150 8.49 26.17 1.26
CA LEU A 150 7.71 24.94 1.32
C LEU A 150 8.54 23.86 2.03
N ALA A 151 8.03 23.30 3.12
CA ALA A 151 8.51 22.04 3.68
C ALA A 151 7.70 20.88 3.10
N PHE A 152 8.34 19.77 2.74
CA PHE A 152 7.66 18.64 2.11
C PHE A 152 8.40 17.33 2.34
N VAL A 153 7.73 16.21 2.09
CA VAL A 153 8.33 14.88 2.04
C VAL A 153 8.78 14.59 0.61
N SER A 154 10.03 14.15 0.44
CA SER A 154 10.51 13.68 -0.86
C SER A 154 11.37 12.42 -0.75
N THR A 155 11.29 11.55 -1.75
CA THR A 155 12.13 10.35 -1.89
C THR A 155 13.34 10.58 -2.80
N GLU A 156 13.53 11.81 -3.26
CA GLU A 156 14.69 12.19 -4.07
C GLU A 156 16.01 11.89 -3.33
N ASN A 157 17.01 11.44 -4.09
CA ASN A 157 18.37 11.13 -3.61
C ASN A 157 18.44 9.97 -2.61
N GLY A 158 17.69 8.89 -2.84
CA GLY A 158 17.89 7.63 -2.09
C GLY A 158 16.65 6.79 -1.85
N TYR A 159 15.50 7.14 -2.44
CA TYR A 159 14.22 6.42 -2.34
C TYR A 159 13.62 6.28 -0.94
N LYS A 160 14.30 6.77 0.11
CA LYS A 160 13.73 6.91 1.45
C LYS A 160 13.04 8.27 1.58
N THR A 161 11.93 8.32 2.31
CA THR A 161 11.23 9.58 2.59
C THR A 161 12.10 10.48 3.46
N ASN A 162 12.24 11.74 3.07
CA ASN A 162 13.03 12.75 3.78
C ASN A 162 12.27 14.07 3.87
N ILE A 163 12.61 14.90 4.85
CA ILE A 163 12.09 16.28 4.93
C ILE A 163 12.97 17.19 4.09
N TRP A 164 12.34 17.93 3.19
CA TRP A 164 12.97 18.93 2.34
C TRP A 164 12.37 20.30 2.58
N VAL A 165 13.16 21.33 2.30
CA VAL A 165 12.69 22.72 2.24
C VAL A 165 13.06 23.33 0.90
N GLN A 166 12.12 24.00 0.25
CA GLN A 166 12.32 24.74 -0.98
C GLN A 166 11.93 26.21 -0.81
N ASP A 167 12.80 27.11 -1.27
CA ASP A 167 12.47 28.52 -1.43
C ASP A 167 11.60 28.72 -2.68
N LEU A 168 10.44 29.36 -2.52
CA LEU A 168 9.45 29.46 -3.61
C LEU A 168 9.78 30.52 -4.65
N ALA A 169 10.65 31.49 -4.32
CA ALA A 169 11.03 32.54 -5.25
C ALA A 169 12.15 32.08 -6.19
N THR A 170 13.12 31.34 -5.67
CA THR A 170 14.32 30.89 -6.38
C THR A 170 14.20 29.46 -6.89
N GLY A 171 13.37 28.63 -6.26
CA GLY A 171 13.30 27.19 -6.51
C GLY A 171 14.46 26.39 -5.89
N GLU A 172 15.36 27.04 -5.14
CA GLU A 172 16.43 26.33 -4.45
C GLU A 172 15.86 25.43 -3.35
N ARG A 173 16.27 24.16 -3.33
CA ARG A 173 15.81 23.15 -2.38
C ARG A 173 16.95 22.47 -1.65
N ARG A 174 16.69 22.09 -0.40
CA ARG A 174 17.64 21.40 0.49
C ARG A 174 16.98 20.20 1.15
N ASN A 175 17.73 19.10 1.24
CA ASN A 175 17.35 17.95 2.04
C ASN A 175 17.81 18.20 3.48
N LEU A 176 16.89 18.10 4.43
CA LEU A 176 17.16 18.35 5.83
C LEU A 176 17.56 17.09 6.60
N THR A 177 17.14 15.91 6.16
CA THR A 177 17.24 14.67 6.96
C THR A 177 18.18 13.62 6.38
N ASN A 178 18.42 13.60 5.07
CA ASN A 178 19.42 12.72 4.45
C ASN A 178 20.83 13.34 4.50
N THR A 179 21.32 13.61 5.70
CA THR A 179 22.67 14.13 5.95
C THR A 179 23.46 13.13 6.77
N ALA A 180 24.80 13.19 6.73
CA ALA A 180 25.64 12.29 7.52
C ALA A 180 25.41 12.39 9.05
N GLU A 181 24.88 13.52 9.52
CA GLU A 181 24.57 13.75 10.94
C GLU A 181 23.20 13.16 11.34
N ILE A 182 22.24 13.18 10.41
CA ILE A 182 20.83 12.88 10.72
C ILE A 182 20.40 11.50 10.20
N ALA A 183 20.98 11.00 9.11
CA ALA A 183 20.63 9.70 8.55
C ALA A 183 20.73 8.58 9.61
N GLY A 184 19.78 7.65 9.57
CA GLY A 184 19.73 6.48 10.45
C GLY A 184 20.70 5.38 10.03
N ASP A 185 20.62 4.27 10.75
CA ASP A 185 21.27 3.02 10.38
C ASP A 185 20.70 2.56 9.02
N PRO A 186 21.55 2.33 8.00
CA PRO A 186 21.09 1.91 6.67
C PRO A 186 20.34 0.57 6.67
N LEU A 187 20.46 -0.25 7.72
CA LEU A 187 19.78 -1.54 7.86
C LEU A 187 18.42 -1.45 8.58
N LEU A 188 18.06 -0.29 9.10
CA LEU A 188 16.81 -0.04 9.82
C LEU A 188 15.90 0.93 9.05
N PRO A 189 14.60 0.98 9.39
CA PRO A 189 13.72 2.05 8.96
C PRO A 189 14.32 3.43 9.26
N ASP A 190 14.15 4.36 8.33
CA ASP A 190 14.76 5.68 8.33
C ASP A 190 13.96 6.66 7.45
N GLY A 191 12.65 6.67 7.67
CA GLY A 191 11.70 7.55 6.99
C GLY A 191 11.30 8.75 7.86
N TYR A 192 10.95 9.84 7.20
CA TYR A 192 10.54 11.10 7.83
C TYR A 192 9.27 11.63 7.16
N PHE A 193 8.25 12.00 7.95
CA PHE A 193 6.87 12.16 7.47
C PHE A 193 6.18 13.41 8.05
N ARG A 194 5.24 13.97 7.28
CA ARG A 194 4.25 14.97 7.75
C ARG A 194 4.86 16.22 8.42
N PRO A 195 5.67 17.02 7.69
CA PRO A 195 6.26 18.23 8.25
C PRO A 195 5.20 19.27 8.65
N SER A 196 5.44 19.98 9.75
CA SER A 196 4.65 21.12 10.21
C SER A 196 5.54 22.23 10.74
N TRP A 197 5.36 23.43 10.21
CA TRP A 197 6.04 24.64 10.69
C TRP A 197 5.53 25.10 12.05
N SER A 198 6.44 25.60 12.89
CA SER A 198 6.11 26.39 14.06
C SER A 198 5.51 27.75 13.63
N PRO A 199 4.67 28.40 14.46
CA PRO A 199 4.06 29.68 14.10
C PRO A 199 5.06 30.81 13.85
N ASP A 200 6.24 30.76 14.46
CA ASP A 200 7.34 31.71 14.27
C ASP A 200 8.24 31.38 13.07
N GLY A 201 8.09 30.20 12.47
CA GLY A 201 8.88 29.75 11.33
C GLY A 201 10.29 29.25 11.68
N GLU A 202 10.66 29.21 12.96
CA GLU A 202 11.99 28.79 13.38
C GLU A 202 12.20 27.26 13.36
N TRP A 203 11.12 26.49 13.39
CA TRP A 203 11.15 25.05 13.54
C TRP A 203 10.17 24.32 12.61
N ILE A 204 10.53 23.10 12.24
CA ILE A 204 9.68 22.15 11.53
C ILE A 204 9.62 20.88 12.37
N ALA A 205 8.42 20.49 12.81
CA ALA A 205 8.17 19.22 13.49
C ALA A 205 7.70 18.16 12.48
N PHE A 206 8.08 16.90 12.67
CA PHE A 206 7.72 15.78 11.80
C PHE A 206 7.78 14.46 12.57
N ALA A 207 7.11 13.42 12.05
CA ALA A 207 7.20 12.06 12.57
C ALA A 207 8.33 11.29 11.87
N SER A 208 8.95 10.33 12.55
CA SER A 208 9.98 9.47 11.95
C SER A 208 10.06 8.10 12.60
N ASP A 209 10.28 7.06 11.78
CA ASP A 209 10.56 5.68 12.21
C ASP A 209 12.07 5.38 12.25
N ARG A 210 12.91 6.42 12.20
CA ARG A 210 14.37 6.32 12.23
C ARG A 210 14.86 5.40 13.34
N ASN A 211 15.70 4.44 12.94
CA ASN A 211 16.37 3.47 13.82
C ASN A 211 15.41 2.58 14.63
N THR A 212 14.15 2.46 14.21
CA THR A 212 13.21 1.52 14.83
C THR A 212 13.49 0.10 14.35
N ALA A 213 12.87 -0.90 14.99
CA ALA A 213 13.05 -2.28 14.58
C ALA A 213 12.07 -2.66 13.46
N TRP A 214 12.54 -3.42 12.48
CA TRP A 214 11.64 -4.17 11.58
C TRP A 214 10.81 -5.15 12.41
N ARG A 215 9.55 -4.84 12.67
CA ARG A 215 8.66 -5.63 13.52
C ARG A 215 7.42 -6.06 12.77
N GLY A 216 7.22 -7.37 12.63
CA GLY A 216 5.97 -7.91 12.09
C GLY A 216 4.77 -7.66 13.00
N HIS A 217 3.57 -7.57 12.44
CA HIS A 217 2.30 -7.62 13.19
C HIS A 217 2.14 -8.93 13.98
N GLY A 218 1.04 -9.09 14.70
CA GLY A 218 0.82 -10.25 15.56
C GLY A 218 1.91 -10.39 16.62
N ASN A 219 2.33 -9.25 17.20
CA ASN A 219 3.41 -9.14 18.17
C ASN A 219 4.77 -9.69 17.67
N GLY A 220 5.16 -9.38 16.43
CA GLY A 220 6.46 -9.74 15.87
C GLY A 220 6.51 -11.09 15.14
N THR A 221 5.36 -11.75 14.94
CA THR A 221 5.27 -13.07 14.31
C THR A 221 4.80 -13.02 12.86
N GLY A 222 4.01 -11.99 12.55
CA GLY A 222 3.48 -11.64 11.25
C GLY A 222 4.57 -11.21 10.29
N TRP A 223 4.23 -11.22 9.01
CA TRP A 223 5.16 -10.86 7.95
C TRP A 223 5.10 -9.35 7.69
N GLU A 224 3.91 -8.75 7.52
CA GLU A 224 3.78 -7.30 7.34
C GLU A 224 4.28 -6.54 8.56
N HIS A 225 5.10 -5.52 8.31
CA HIS A 225 5.65 -4.67 9.35
C HIS A 225 4.62 -3.70 9.93
N THR A 226 4.74 -3.51 11.23
CA THR A 226 4.16 -2.44 12.02
C THR A 226 5.11 -1.25 12.04
N GLN A 227 4.64 -0.07 12.45
CA GLN A 227 5.47 1.13 12.49
C GLN A 227 5.52 1.72 13.90
N GLU A 228 6.72 2.05 14.35
CA GLU A 228 6.96 2.85 15.55
C GLU A 228 7.41 4.23 15.08
N LEU A 229 6.83 5.30 15.62
CA LEU A 229 7.13 6.68 15.21
C LEU A 229 7.39 7.51 16.46
N SER A 230 8.40 8.37 16.38
CA SER A 230 8.65 9.44 17.35
C SER A 230 8.52 10.81 16.66
N VAL A 231 8.28 11.86 17.45
CA VAL A 231 8.21 13.24 16.95
C VAL A 231 9.57 13.89 17.08
N TYR A 232 10.05 14.47 15.99
CA TYR A 232 11.31 15.18 15.89
C TYR A 232 11.07 16.62 15.45
N ALA A 233 12.07 17.48 15.63
CA ALA A 233 12.08 18.81 15.07
C ALA A 233 13.45 19.19 14.53
N ILE A 234 13.46 20.06 13.53
CA ILE A 234 14.68 20.63 12.93
C ILE A 234 14.43 22.10 12.53
N ARG A 235 15.48 22.91 12.49
CA ARG A 235 15.41 24.24 11.91
C ARG A 235 15.38 24.16 10.37
N PRO A 236 14.75 25.11 9.67
CA PRO A 236 14.70 25.14 8.20
C PRO A 236 16.06 25.21 7.52
N ASP A 237 17.08 25.68 8.24
CA ASP A 237 18.46 25.72 7.75
C ASP A 237 19.18 24.36 7.84
N GLY A 238 18.57 23.36 8.48
CA GLY A 238 19.12 22.01 8.71
C GLY A 238 19.80 21.82 10.07
N THR A 239 19.84 22.85 10.93
CA THR A 239 20.47 22.77 12.24
C THR A 239 19.47 22.38 13.34
N GLY A 240 19.99 22.00 14.51
CA GLY A 240 19.16 21.80 15.71
C GLY A 240 18.27 20.56 15.69
N PHE A 241 18.55 19.58 14.83
CA PHE A 241 17.80 18.31 14.80
C PHE A 241 17.74 17.67 16.19
N ARG A 242 16.53 17.38 16.67
CA ARG A 242 16.31 16.72 17.97
C ARG A 242 15.03 15.91 18.02
N GLU A 243 15.04 14.87 18.85
CA GLU A 243 13.82 14.17 19.28
C GLU A 243 13.05 15.06 20.27
N VAL A 244 11.75 15.24 20.02
CA VAL A 244 10.84 16.04 20.85
C VAL A 244 10.02 15.13 21.76
N ALA A 245 9.49 14.03 21.22
CA ALA A 245 8.68 13.09 21.99
C ALA A 245 8.86 11.66 21.46
N THR A 246 9.00 10.71 22.38
CA THR A 246 9.04 9.28 22.08
C THR A 246 8.28 8.49 23.14
N LYS A 247 7.78 7.32 22.75
CA LYS A 247 7.12 6.37 23.64
C LYS A 247 7.28 4.97 23.07
N SER A 248 8.09 4.15 23.73
CA SER A 248 8.37 2.79 23.27
C SER A 248 7.09 1.98 23.05
N GLY A 249 6.99 1.32 21.90
CA GLY A 249 5.82 0.51 21.51
C GLY A 249 4.63 1.32 21.02
N TYR A 250 4.80 2.60 20.73
CA TYR A 250 3.78 3.48 20.18
C TYR A 250 4.22 4.22 18.93
N CYS A 251 3.26 4.52 18.07
CA CYS A 251 3.41 5.40 16.92
C CYS A 251 2.84 6.78 17.27
N LEU A 252 3.70 7.80 17.15
CA LEU A 252 3.42 9.21 17.41
C LEU A 252 3.43 9.96 16.06
N GLY A 253 2.25 10.31 15.53
CA GLY A 253 2.14 10.77 14.13
C GLY A 253 1.39 12.08 13.94
N SER A 254 1.57 12.65 12.74
CA SER A 254 0.96 13.88 12.23
C SER A 254 1.08 15.07 13.20
N PRO A 255 2.31 15.48 13.58
CA PRO A 255 2.50 16.52 14.57
C PRO A 255 2.04 17.90 14.06
N LYS A 256 1.38 18.68 14.94
CA LYS A 256 1.00 20.07 14.70
C LYS A 256 1.35 20.96 15.90
N TRP A 257 1.65 22.21 15.64
CA TRP A 257 2.03 23.18 16.67
C TRP A 257 0.80 23.85 17.29
N SER A 258 0.89 24.16 18.58
CA SER A 258 -0.01 25.13 19.21
C SER A 258 0.18 26.50 18.58
N THR A 259 -0.86 27.33 18.63
CA THR A 259 -0.85 28.67 18.04
C THR A 259 0.18 29.60 18.66
N ASP A 260 0.58 29.35 19.92
CA ASP A 260 1.65 30.06 20.62
C ASP A 260 3.04 29.43 20.44
N GLY A 261 3.15 28.32 19.70
CA GLY A 261 4.40 27.62 19.40
C GLY A 261 4.98 26.82 20.57
N LYS A 262 4.34 26.77 21.74
CA LYS A 262 4.91 26.12 22.94
C LYS A 262 4.69 24.63 23.02
N ARG A 263 3.71 24.09 22.29
CA ARG A 263 3.35 22.67 22.35
C ARG A 263 3.27 22.05 20.98
N VAL A 264 3.53 20.75 20.92
CA VAL A 264 3.28 19.92 19.73
C VAL A 264 2.23 18.88 20.08
N VAL A 265 1.16 18.83 19.31
CA VAL A 265 0.09 17.82 19.38
C VAL A 265 0.30 16.76 18.29
N TYR A 266 0.01 15.50 18.59
CA TYR A 266 0.12 14.35 17.68
C TYR A 266 -0.90 13.28 18.09
N TYR A 267 -1.19 12.32 17.19
CA TYR A 267 -1.92 11.12 17.60
C TYR A 267 -0.97 10.07 18.16
N GLU A 268 -1.46 9.29 19.10
CA GLU A 268 -0.72 8.22 19.77
C GLU A 268 -1.52 6.91 19.64
N ILE A 269 -0.93 5.92 18.97
CA ILE A 269 -1.51 4.59 18.71
C ILE A 269 -0.47 3.50 19.06
N THR A 270 -0.90 2.31 19.45
CA THR A 270 0.06 1.21 19.67
C THR A 270 0.71 0.78 18.35
N VAL A 271 1.94 0.29 18.40
CA VAL A 271 2.65 -0.24 17.23
C VAL A 271 1.85 -1.36 16.55
N GLU A 272 1.25 -2.27 17.32
CA GLU A 272 0.42 -3.35 16.74
C GLU A 272 -0.80 -2.78 15.99
N ASP A 273 -1.43 -1.75 16.55
CA ASP A 273 -2.61 -1.15 15.94
C ASP A 273 -2.30 -0.33 14.69
N THR A 274 -1.04 -0.02 14.37
CA THR A 274 -0.72 0.57 13.07
C THR A 274 -1.09 -0.37 11.93
N TRP A 275 -0.95 -1.70 12.12
CA TRP A 275 -1.41 -2.69 11.15
C TRP A 275 -2.94 -2.77 11.14
N ASN A 276 -3.58 -2.79 12.32
CA ASN A 276 -5.05 -2.85 12.40
C ASN A 276 -5.74 -1.61 11.77
N ALA A 277 -5.07 -0.46 11.77
CA ALA A 277 -5.60 0.83 11.32
C ALA A 277 -5.85 0.93 9.80
N HIS A 278 -5.17 0.13 8.98
CA HIS A 278 -5.34 0.11 7.53
C HIS A 278 -6.11 -1.12 7.01
N ARG A 279 -6.74 -1.88 7.92
CA ARG A 279 -7.46 -3.12 7.64
C ARG A 279 -8.97 -2.96 7.83
N PRO A 280 -9.79 -3.15 6.78
CA PRO A 280 -11.24 -3.07 6.87
C PRO A 280 -11.86 -3.94 7.98
N GLU A 281 -11.27 -5.10 8.24
CA GLU A 281 -11.76 -6.07 9.22
C GLU A 281 -11.46 -5.72 10.69
N SER A 282 -10.51 -4.83 10.96
CA SER A 282 -10.04 -4.54 12.32
C SER A 282 -10.03 -3.05 12.69
N VAL A 283 -10.05 -2.12 11.73
CA VAL A 283 -9.96 -0.68 12.00
C VAL A 283 -11.00 -0.17 12.99
N ALA A 284 -12.22 -0.73 12.97
CA ALA A 284 -13.30 -0.34 13.88
C ALA A 284 -13.00 -0.62 15.36
N ALA A 285 -12.09 -1.55 15.65
CA ALA A 285 -11.68 -1.92 17.01
C ALA A 285 -10.43 -1.16 17.50
N VAL A 286 -9.77 -0.41 16.61
CA VAL A 286 -8.56 0.35 16.95
C VAL A 286 -8.89 1.48 17.92
N THR A 287 -7.99 1.68 18.89
CA THR A 287 -8.06 2.79 19.85
C THR A 287 -6.77 3.59 19.81
N SER A 288 -6.90 4.90 19.95
CA SER A 288 -5.77 5.84 20.01
C SER A 288 -6.19 7.10 20.77
N ALA A 289 -5.20 7.95 21.04
CA ALA A 289 -5.38 9.20 21.74
C ALA A 289 -4.80 10.38 20.96
N ILE A 290 -5.33 11.58 21.22
CA ILE A 290 -4.72 12.85 20.84
C ILE A 290 -3.97 13.39 22.05
N VAL A 291 -2.68 13.65 21.87
CA VAL A 291 -1.72 13.94 22.95
C VAL A 291 -0.87 15.13 22.56
N SER A 292 -0.45 15.93 23.54
CA SER A 292 0.55 16.98 23.31
C SER A 292 1.64 16.99 24.39
N VAL A 293 2.81 17.51 24.04
CA VAL A 293 3.91 17.79 24.97
C VAL A 293 4.33 19.25 24.86
N ASP A 294 5.00 19.75 25.88
CA ASP A 294 5.78 20.99 25.79
C ASP A 294 6.95 20.79 24.80
N PHE A 295 7.09 21.71 23.84
CA PHE A 295 8.10 21.59 22.78
C PHE A 295 9.52 21.67 23.32
N GLU A 296 9.78 22.63 24.22
CA GLU A 296 11.14 22.88 24.72
C GLU A 296 11.67 21.67 25.48
N THR A 297 10.88 21.14 26.40
CA THR A 297 11.29 20.05 27.29
C THR A 297 11.00 18.65 26.73
N GLY A 298 10.05 18.50 25.81
CA GLY A 298 9.52 17.20 25.40
C GLY A 298 8.74 16.48 26.50
N THR A 299 8.39 17.19 27.57
CA THR A 299 7.72 16.62 28.76
C THR A 299 6.30 17.18 28.90
N ASP A 300 5.68 16.98 30.08
CA ASP A 300 4.31 17.43 30.34
C ASP A 300 3.29 16.84 29.34
N ARG A 301 3.31 15.51 29.19
CA ARG A 301 2.36 14.79 28.31
C ARG A 301 0.92 15.03 28.78
N VAL A 302 0.14 15.73 27.96
CA VAL A 302 -1.29 15.99 28.18
C VAL A 302 -2.11 15.21 27.16
N GLU A 303 -3.08 14.44 27.65
CA GLU A 303 -4.05 13.72 26.82
C GLU A 303 -5.32 14.56 26.65
N HIS A 304 -5.69 14.81 25.40
CA HIS A 304 -6.81 15.70 25.04
C HIS A 304 -8.06 14.96 24.60
N ALA A 305 -7.89 13.79 23.96
CA ALA A 305 -8.99 12.92 23.57
C ALA A 305 -8.52 11.46 23.57
N SER A 306 -9.31 10.55 24.12
CA SER A 306 -8.98 9.12 24.17
C SER A 306 -10.24 8.23 24.18
N GLY A 307 -10.09 6.93 24.43
CA GLY A 307 -11.17 5.95 24.36
C GLY A 307 -11.31 5.31 22.98
N SER A 308 -12.47 4.70 22.73
CA SER A 308 -12.72 3.91 21.50
C SER A 308 -12.54 4.74 20.22
N GLY A 309 -12.08 4.09 19.14
CA GLY A 309 -11.90 4.68 17.83
C GLY A 309 -10.50 5.24 17.56
N LEU A 310 -10.11 5.15 16.30
CA LEU A 310 -8.86 5.65 15.76
C LEU A 310 -8.93 7.16 15.54
N LYS A 311 -8.29 7.94 16.42
CA LYS A 311 -8.19 9.40 16.39
C LYS A 311 -6.89 9.80 15.70
N MET A 312 -6.94 10.66 14.69
CA MET A 312 -5.78 11.00 13.85
C MET A 312 -5.82 12.48 13.41
N PHE A 313 -4.73 12.97 12.81
CA PHE A 313 -4.62 14.32 12.24
C PHE A 313 -5.06 15.45 13.20
N PRO A 314 -4.48 15.56 14.41
CA PRO A 314 -4.85 16.62 15.33
C PRO A 314 -4.34 17.98 14.85
N GLN A 315 -5.14 19.04 15.04
CA GLN A 315 -4.75 20.42 14.76
C GLN A 315 -5.37 21.39 15.77
N TRP A 316 -4.57 22.31 16.30
CA TRP A 316 -5.07 23.41 17.11
C TRP A 316 -5.84 24.41 16.25
N LEU A 317 -6.97 24.89 16.75
CA LEU A 317 -7.75 25.94 16.09
C LEU A 317 -7.59 27.26 16.84
N SER A 318 -7.29 28.36 16.13
CA SER A 318 -7.44 29.69 16.71
C SER A 318 -8.90 30.12 16.62
N GLY A 319 -9.63 30.09 17.74
CA GLY A 319 -11.00 30.62 17.82
C GLY A 319 -11.04 32.14 18.05
N GLU A 320 -12.22 32.74 17.83
CA GLU A 320 -12.54 34.13 18.26
C GLU A 320 -12.75 34.26 19.78
N THR A 321 -12.91 33.14 20.49
CA THR A 321 -13.05 33.09 21.95
C THR A 321 -11.78 32.48 22.55
N ASP A 322 -11.39 32.94 23.74
CA ASP A 322 -10.16 32.60 24.48
C ASP A 322 -9.93 31.09 24.78
N ALA A 323 -10.70 30.17 24.17
CA ALA A 323 -10.50 28.74 24.22
C ALA A 323 -9.30 28.33 23.32
N THR A 324 -8.10 28.67 23.79
CA THR A 324 -6.80 28.23 23.27
C THR A 324 -6.60 26.70 23.27
N ASP A 325 -7.59 25.95 23.80
CA ASP A 325 -7.51 24.51 24.03
C ASP A 325 -8.30 23.62 23.02
N ASN A 326 -8.92 24.20 21.98
CA ASN A 326 -9.71 23.40 21.03
C ASN A 326 -8.83 22.75 19.96
N ILE A 327 -8.85 21.41 19.93
CA ILE A 327 -8.13 20.60 18.96
C ILE A 327 -9.14 19.88 18.09
N ALA A 328 -9.01 20.06 16.78
CA ALA A 328 -9.72 19.30 15.78
C ALA A 328 -8.97 18.01 15.46
N TYR A 329 -9.68 16.92 15.15
CA TYR A 329 -9.08 15.62 14.78
C TYR A 329 -10.05 14.75 13.99
N LEU A 330 -9.53 13.79 13.24
CA LEU A 330 -10.29 12.74 12.55
C LEU A 330 -10.59 11.57 13.49
N ILE A 331 -11.77 10.98 13.44
CA ILE A 331 -12.01 9.58 13.83
C ILE A 331 -12.10 8.76 12.54
N LYS A 332 -11.35 7.66 12.40
CA LYS A 332 -11.29 6.79 11.21
C LYS A 332 -11.92 5.41 11.48
N GLY A 333 -12.68 4.89 10.51
CA GLY A 333 -13.04 3.48 10.39
C GLY A 333 -14.09 2.91 11.36
N ASN A 334 -14.84 3.73 12.10
CA ASN A 334 -15.96 3.27 12.93
C ASN A 334 -17.25 4.07 12.69
N ASP A 335 -18.32 3.78 13.44
CA ASP A 335 -19.63 4.44 13.28
C ASP A 335 -19.62 5.96 13.59
N ASN A 336 -18.55 6.47 14.20
CA ASN A 336 -18.32 7.87 14.49
C ASN A 336 -17.27 8.50 13.56
N GLU A 337 -16.91 7.82 12.47
CA GLU A 337 -15.95 8.31 11.50
C GLU A 337 -16.33 9.69 10.95
N GLY A 338 -15.32 10.55 10.80
CA GLY A 338 -15.47 11.95 10.50
C GLY A 338 -14.66 12.82 11.45
N TYR A 339 -14.66 14.12 11.21
CA TYR A 339 -13.88 15.03 12.05
C TYR A 339 -14.64 15.49 13.31
N ASN A 340 -13.88 15.72 14.38
CA ASN A 340 -14.32 15.93 15.75
C ASN A 340 -13.48 17.02 16.43
N TYR A 341 -13.94 17.50 17.58
CA TYR A 341 -13.32 18.59 18.34
C TYR A 341 -13.27 18.29 19.84
N THR A 342 -12.20 18.66 20.52
CA THR A 342 -12.06 18.47 21.99
C THR A 342 -13.03 19.32 22.79
N SER A 343 -13.48 20.45 22.25
CA SER A 343 -14.56 21.27 22.81
C SER A 343 -15.91 20.55 22.92
N GLY A 344 -16.07 19.40 22.28
CA GLY A 344 -17.35 18.68 22.21
C GLY A 344 -18.34 19.28 21.21
N ALA A 345 -17.90 20.23 20.37
CA ALA A 345 -18.69 20.68 19.23
C ALA A 345 -19.09 19.48 18.36
N THR A 346 -20.35 19.45 17.92
CA THR A 346 -20.92 18.30 17.21
C THR A 346 -20.07 17.93 16.00
N ALA A 347 -19.69 16.65 15.89
CA ALA A 347 -19.05 16.10 14.72
C ALA A 347 -19.88 16.44 13.48
N ALA A 348 -19.31 17.29 12.64
CA ALA A 348 -20.07 18.09 11.70
C ALA A 348 -20.23 17.37 10.35
N VAL A 349 -19.27 16.51 10.01
CA VAL A 349 -19.36 15.52 8.92
C VAL A 349 -19.11 14.14 9.51
N LYS A 350 -20.12 13.25 9.43
CA LYS A 350 -19.98 11.82 9.75
C LYS A 350 -19.87 11.00 8.46
N ALA A 351 -18.70 11.03 7.84
CA ALA A 351 -18.43 10.38 6.56
C ALA A 351 -16.99 9.84 6.51
N ALA A 352 -16.76 8.86 5.63
CA ALA A 352 -15.43 8.36 5.32
C ALA A 352 -14.62 9.43 4.57
N ILE A 353 -13.80 10.16 5.32
CA ILE A 353 -12.88 11.19 4.83
C ILE A 353 -11.46 10.88 5.30
N ARG A 354 -10.44 11.40 4.63
CA ARG A 354 -9.03 11.22 4.99
C ARG A 354 -8.28 12.54 5.04
N SER A 355 -7.17 12.52 5.78
CA SER A 355 -6.21 13.62 5.99
C SER A 355 -6.80 15.03 6.09
N PRO A 356 -7.79 15.27 6.96
CA PRO A 356 -8.36 16.60 7.08
C PRO A 356 -7.31 17.61 7.57
N ALA A 357 -7.37 18.82 7.02
CA ALA A 357 -6.61 19.98 7.47
C ALA A 357 -7.56 21.19 7.60
N TRP A 358 -7.41 21.96 8.68
CA TRP A 358 -8.26 23.11 8.95
C TRP A 358 -7.55 24.40 8.56
N SER A 359 -8.31 25.40 8.12
CA SER A 359 -7.78 26.76 8.00
C SER A 359 -7.38 27.28 9.38
N SER A 360 -6.40 28.18 9.44
CA SER A 360 -5.90 28.75 10.69
C SER A 360 -7.01 29.39 11.52
N ASP A 361 -7.93 30.11 10.87
CA ASP A 361 -9.12 30.72 11.48
C ASP A 361 -10.22 29.73 11.90
N GLY A 362 -10.01 28.42 11.66
CA GLY A 362 -10.93 27.35 12.03
C GLY A 362 -12.27 27.38 11.29
N LYS A 363 -12.41 28.15 10.20
CA LYS A 363 -13.68 28.27 9.46
C LYS A 363 -13.87 27.22 8.39
N PHE A 364 -12.79 26.74 7.79
CA PHE A 364 -12.84 25.76 6.71
C PHE A 364 -12.03 24.52 7.07
N VAL A 365 -12.43 23.41 6.45
CA VAL A 365 -11.69 22.15 6.48
C VAL A 365 -11.59 21.62 5.06
N VAL A 366 -10.39 21.20 4.67
CA VAL A 366 -10.11 20.47 3.44
C VAL A 366 -9.82 19.02 3.80
N TYR A 367 -10.30 18.07 3.01
CA TYR A 367 -10.08 16.64 3.21
C TYR A 367 -10.28 15.89 1.90
N GLU A 368 -9.76 14.67 1.80
CA GLU A 368 -10.01 13.81 0.64
C GLU A 368 -11.09 12.74 0.89
N LYS A 369 -11.77 12.34 -0.19
CA LYS A 369 -12.60 11.15 -0.25
C LYS A 369 -12.01 10.19 -1.28
N VAL A 370 -11.78 8.95 -0.85
CA VAL A 370 -11.12 7.90 -1.64
C VAL A 370 -12.12 6.90 -2.22
N GLY A 371 -11.83 6.37 -3.41
CA GLY A 371 -12.58 5.32 -4.07
C GLY A 371 -11.73 4.08 -4.35
N PHE A 372 -12.38 2.91 -4.41
CA PHE A 372 -11.75 1.60 -4.64
C PHE A 372 -12.40 0.87 -5.83
N THR A 373 -12.53 1.56 -6.95
CA THR A 373 -12.94 0.96 -8.21
C THR A 373 -11.77 0.20 -8.82
N ALA A 374 -11.98 -1.04 -9.27
CA ALA A 374 -10.91 -1.81 -9.90
C ALA A 374 -10.31 -1.05 -11.09
N ARG A 375 -8.98 -0.98 -11.18
CA ARG A 375 -8.30 -0.42 -12.34
C ARG A 375 -8.57 -1.33 -13.55
N ALA A 376 -8.94 -0.74 -14.68
CA ALA A 376 -9.12 -1.49 -15.92
C ALA A 376 -7.80 -2.16 -16.34
N GLN A 377 -7.90 -3.30 -17.02
CA GLN A 377 -6.76 -3.93 -17.68
C GLN A 377 -6.14 -2.93 -18.68
N GLU A 378 -4.81 -2.93 -18.76
CA GLU A 378 -4.02 -1.99 -19.59
C GLU A 378 -4.17 -0.51 -19.22
N LYS A 379 -4.77 -0.13 -18.07
CA LYS A 379 -4.80 1.28 -17.64
C LYS A 379 -3.36 1.82 -17.58
N PRO A 380 -3.02 2.89 -18.32
CA PRO A 380 -1.68 3.48 -18.24
C PRO A 380 -1.35 3.92 -16.82
N LEU A 381 -0.13 3.62 -16.40
CA LEU A 381 0.47 4.07 -15.14
C LEU A 381 1.66 4.98 -15.44
N TYR A 382 2.13 5.74 -14.46
CA TYR A 382 3.39 6.47 -14.60
C TYR A 382 4.54 5.48 -14.83
N SER A 383 5.41 5.79 -15.78
CA SER A 383 6.57 4.95 -16.15
C SER A 383 7.86 5.63 -15.69
N TRP A 384 8.51 5.07 -14.67
CA TRP A 384 9.85 5.51 -14.20
C TRP A 384 10.99 4.99 -15.08
N ASP A 385 10.66 4.15 -16.05
CA ASP A 385 11.61 3.49 -16.93
C ASP A 385 11.47 4.01 -18.37
N GLU A 386 12.59 4.34 -18.99
CA GLU A 386 12.63 4.86 -20.35
C GLU A 386 12.38 3.78 -21.41
N ASP A 387 12.72 2.52 -21.13
CA ASP A 387 12.60 1.40 -22.04
C ASP A 387 11.20 0.78 -22.03
N TRP A 388 10.49 0.84 -20.90
CA TRP A 388 9.22 0.14 -20.72
C TRP A 388 8.06 1.10 -20.45
N GLU A 389 6.88 0.76 -20.96
CA GLU A 389 5.63 1.47 -20.63
C GLU A 389 4.89 0.70 -19.52
N TYR A 390 4.41 1.39 -18.49
CA TYR A 390 3.78 0.73 -17.35
C TYR A 390 2.27 0.71 -17.47
N ARG A 391 1.66 -0.45 -17.22
CA ARG A 391 0.22 -0.64 -17.32
C ARG A 391 -0.34 -1.50 -16.20
N SER A 392 -1.57 -1.20 -15.81
CA SER A 392 -2.28 -1.96 -14.78
C SER A 392 -2.72 -3.32 -15.31
N THR A 393 -2.54 -4.36 -14.50
CA THR A 393 -3.18 -5.66 -14.64
C THR A 393 -3.62 -6.16 -13.28
N ASP A 394 -4.50 -7.17 -13.23
CA ASP A 394 -4.86 -7.83 -11.98
C ASP A 394 -3.71 -8.75 -11.51
N VAL A 395 -3.90 -9.43 -10.40
CA VAL A 395 -2.83 -10.15 -9.71
C VAL A 395 -2.35 -11.40 -10.45
N PHE A 396 -1.06 -11.70 -10.25
CA PHE A 396 -0.33 -12.87 -10.78
C PHE A 396 -0.41 -13.04 -12.32
N PRO A 397 -0.03 -12.02 -13.10
CA PRO A 397 0.06 -12.15 -14.54
C PRO A 397 1.18 -13.11 -14.96
N GLN A 398 0.91 -13.91 -15.99
CA GLN A 398 1.94 -14.71 -16.67
C GLN A 398 1.67 -14.79 -18.17
N LEU A 399 2.75 -14.69 -18.97
CA LEU A 399 2.70 -14.80 -20.42
C LEU A 399 3.12 -16.21 -20.86
N SER A 400 2.37 -16.83 -21.77
CA SER A 400 2.75 -18.08 -22.42
C SER A 400 3.74 -17.85 -23.56
N LEU A 401 4.43 -18.91 -23.99
CA LEU A 401 5.28 -18.88 -25.20
C LEU A 401 4.47 -18.60 -26.48
N GLN A 402 3.16 -18.83 -26.44
CA GLN A 402 2.22 -18.56 -27.52
C GLN A 402 1.64 -17.13 -27.46
N GLY A 403 2.12 -16.29 -26.53
CA GLY A 403 1.68 -14.89 -26.41
C GLY A 403 0.32 -14.73 -25.73
N ARG A 404 -0.11 -15.69 -24.91
CA ARG A 404 -1.37 -15.59 -24.15
C ARG A 404 -1.08 -15.17 -22.71
N LEU A 405 -1.78 -14.15 -22.25
CA LEU A 405 -1.76 -13.73 -20.85
C LEU A 405 -2.73 -14.60 -20.04
N VAL A 406 -2.33 -14.97 -18.82
CA VAL A 406 -3.22 -15.54 -17.80
C VAL A 406 -3.07 -14.76 -16.51
N ILE A 407 -4.19 -14.52 -15.80
CA ILE A 407 -4.22 -13.79 -14.53
C ILE A 407 -5.20 -14.45 -13.54
N THR A 408 -5.07 -14.08 -12.27
CA THR A 408 -6.14 -14.26 -11.28
C THR A 408 -6.98 -12.98 -11.20
N GLN A 409 -8.30 -13.08 -11.38
CA GLN A 409 -9.22 -11.93 -11.28
C GLN A 409 -9.58 -11.60 -9.83
N LYS A 410 -8.63 -11.09 -9.05
CA LYS A 410 -8.85 -10.75 -7.63
C LYS A 410 -9.57 -9.41 -7.48
N GLN A 411 -9.14 -8.38 -8.21
CA GLN A 411 -9.82 -7.08 -8.22
C GLN A 411 -11.02 -7.07 -9.16
N LEU A 412 -10.91 -7.79 -10.28
CA LEU A 412 -11.88 -7.77 -11.38
C LEU A 412 -12.94 -8.89 -11.29
N GLY A 413 -12.96 -9.68 -10.22
CA GLY A 413 -13.87 -10.82 -10.12
C GLY A 413 -13.82 -11.57 -8.79
N ASN A 414 -14.07 -12.87 -8.86
CA ASN A 414 -14.16 -13.79 -7.73
C ASN A 414 -12.86 -14.61 -7.53
N SER A 415 -11.69 -14.01 -7.84
CA SER A 415 -10.40 -14.69 -7.84
C SER A 415 -10.38 -15.95 -8.72
N SER A 416 -11.08 -15.92 -9.86
CA SER A 416 -11.05 -16.97 -10.89
C SER A 416 -9.85 -16.82 -11.82
N ILE A 417 -9.56 -17.85 -12.62
CA ILE A 417 -8.49 -17.82 -13.62
C ILE A 417 -9.08 -17.51 -14.99
N VAL A 418 -8.51 -16.50 -15.65
CA VAL A 418 -8.87 -16.13 -17.03
C VAL A 418 -7.61 -16.02 -17.89
N SER A 419 -7.78 -16.29 -19.18
CA SER A 419 -6.75 -16.04 -20.20
C SER A 419 -7.23 -15.03 -21.23
N MET A 420 -6.31 -14.29 -21.81
CA MET A 420 -6.60 -13.26 -22.81
C MET A 420 -5.37 -13.01 -23.69
N ASN A 421 -5.54 -12.22 -24.74
CA ASN A 421 -4.42 -11.56 -25.39
C ASN A 421 -3.88 -10.47 -24.45
N PRO A 422 -2.61 -10.06 -24.57
CA PRO A 422 -2.03 -9.08 -23.65
C PRO A 422 -2.75 -7.73 -23.59
N ASP A 423 -3.49 -7.34 -24.63
CA ASP A 423 -4.32 -6.13 -24.64
C ASP A 423 -5.68 -6.26 -23.97
N GLY A 424 -5.97 -7.41 -23.36
CA GLY A 424 -7.26 -7.69 -22.74
C GLY A 424 -8.33 -8.21 -23.70
N SER A 425 -8.04 -8.36 -25.00
CA SER A 425 -8.96 -8.96 -25.96
C SER A 425 -9.00 -10.49 -25.84
N ASP A 426 -10.04 -11.13 -26.40
CA ASP A 426 -10.24 -12.59 -26.34
C ASP A 426 -10.17 -13.18 -24.93
N LEU A 427 -10.80 -12.47 -23.98
CA LEU A 427 -10.93 -12.87 -22.59
C LEU A 427 -11.76 -14.16 -22.46
N LYS A 428 -11.17 -15.19 -21.86
CA LYS A 428 -11.75 -16.52 -21.68
C LYS A 428 -11.60 -16.98 -20.25
N LEU A 429 -12.68 -17.50 -19.69
CA LEU A 429 -12.65 -18.19 -18.40
C LEU A 429 -11.90 -19.51 -18.56
N VAL A 430 -10.83 -19.69 -17.78
CA VAL A 430 -10.08 -20.95 -17.69
C VAL A 430 -10.62 -21.79 -16.53
N PHE A 431 -10.90 -21.15 -15.40
CA PHE A 431 -11.41 -21.83 -14.22
C PHE A 431 -12.22 -20.90 -13.33
N ASP A 432 -13.44 -21.30 -12.96
CA ASP A 432 -14.26 -20.62 -11.96
C ASP A 432 -13.93 -21.13 -10.55
N SER A 433 -13.54 -20.22 -9.66
CA SER A 433 -13.26 -20.51 -8.24
C SER A 433 -14.41 -21.20 -7.49
N TYR A 434 -15.66 -21.07 -7.96
CA TYR A 434 -16.80 -21.77 -7.36
C TYR A 434 -17.03 -23.20 -7.89
N SER A 435 -16.38 -23.58 -8.98
CA SER A 435 -16.71 -24.80 -9.74
C SER A 435 -16.55 -26.11 -8.96
N THR A 436 -15.69 -26.15 -7.95
CA THR A 436 -15.43 -27.35 -7.13
C THR A 436 -16.33 -27.44 -5.90
N GLY A 437 -16.96 -26.34 -5.49
CA GLY A 437 -17.66 -26.22 -4.20
C GLY A 437 -16.75 -26.35 -2.97
N GLU A 438 -15.42 -26.31 -3.13
CA GLU A 438 -14.46 -26.50 -2.03
C GLU A 438 -14.19 -25.23 -1.22
N LEU A 439 -14.53 -24.06 -1.76
CA LEU A 439 -14.27 -22.77 -1.15
C LEU A 439 -15.51 -22.20 -0.46
N ASP A 440 -15.28 -21.52 0.67
CA ASP A 440 -16.28 -20.67 1.30
C ASP A 440 -16.51 -19.42 0.44
N SER A 441 -17.72 -19.27 -0.11
CA SER A 441 -18.07 -18.13 -0.96
C SER A 441 -17.97 -16.79 -0.25
N ALA A 442 -18.13 -16.74 1.08
CA ALA A 442 -17.93 -15.54 1.87
C ALA A 442 -16.45 -15.14 1.97
N LEU A 443 -15.53 -16.10 1.91
CA LEU A 443 -14.09 -15.82 1.85
C LEU A 443 -13.66 -15.42 0.44
N VAL A 444 -14.23 -16.06 -0.59
CA VAL A 444 -14.00 -15.67 -2.00
C VAL A 444 -14.46 -14.24 -2.25
N ALA A 445 -15.65 -13.86 -1.76
CA ALA A 445 -16.17 -12.49 -1.87
C ALA A 445 -15.32 -11.43 -1.15
N LYS A 446 -14.46 -11.84 -0.21
CA LYS A 446 -13.50 -10.96 0.50
C LYS A 446 -12.11 -11.01 -0.12
N GLY A 447 -11.89 -11.77 -1.20
CA GLY A 447 -10.57 -12.03 -1.78
C GLY A 447 -9.63 -12.83 -0.87
N LEU A 448 -10.16 -13.50 0.17
CA LEU A 448 -9.40 -14.29 1.13
C LEU A 448 -9.23 -15.76 0.71
N ALA A 449 -9.98 -16.19 -0.32
CA ALA A 449 -9.91 -17.51 -0.94
C ALA A 449 -10.14 -17.39 -2.45
N GLY A 450 -9.64 -18.35 -3.22
CA GLY A 450 -9.77 -18.35 -4.67
C GLY A 450 -8.70 -19.19 -5.37
N ALA A 451 -8.66 -19.07 -6.70
CA ALA A 451 -7.64 -19.61 -7.56
C ALA A 451 -6.51 -18.59 -7.78
N PHE A 452 -5.29 -18.91 -7.35
CA PHE A 452 -4.16 -17.98 -7.32
C PHE A 452 -2.93 -18.52 -8.02
N GLN A 453 -2.15 -17.59 -8.58
CA GLN A 453 -0.89 -17.82 -9.29
C GLN A 453 -1.04 -18.85 -10.42
N PRO A 454 -1.76 -18.50 -11.50
CA PRO A 454 -1.82 -19.34 -12.67
C PRO A 454 -0.46 -19.40 -13.37
N ALA A 455 -0.12 -20.57 -13.91
CA ALA A 455 1.03 -20.75 -14.77
C ALA A 455 0.72 -21.66 -15.97
N TRP A 456 1.20 -21.29 -17.16
CA TRP A 456 1.08 -22.01 -18.42
C TRP A 456 2.00 -23.22 -18.50
N SER A 457 1.51 -24.30 -19.08
CA SER A 457 2.37 -25.36 -19.63
C SER A 457 3.08 -24.85 -20.89
N ALA A 458 4.22 -25.48 -21.22
CA ALA A 458 5.04 -25.08 -22.37
C ALA A 458 4.29 -25.13 -23.72
N ASP A 459 3.36 -26.07 -23.87
CA ASP A 459 2.51 -26.25 -25.05
C ASP A 459 1.31 -25.26 -25.12
N GLY A 460 1.02 -24.53 -24.03
CA GLY A 460 -0.14 -23.64 -23.95
C GLY A 460 -1.49 -24.34 -23.80
N GLU A 461 -1.53 -25.66 -23.61
CA GLU A 461 -2.77 -26.43 -23.48
C GLU A 461 -3.33 -26.44 -22.05
N TRP A 462 -2.48 -26.21 -21.05
CA TRP A 462 -2.85 -26.30 -19.64
C TRP A 462 -2.43 -25.06 -18.85
N VAL A 463 -3.22 -24.76 -17.82
CA VAL A 463 -2.91 -23.76 -16.81
C VAL A 463 -2.97 -24.43 -15.43
N VAL A 464 -1.89 -24.37 -14.66
CA VAL A 464 -1.82 -24.83 -13.27
C VAL A 464 -2.05 -23.65 -12.33
N PHE A 465 -2.73 -23.85 -11.20
CA PHE A 465 -3.00 -22.82 -10.20
C PHE A 465 -3.25 -23.45 -8.82
N GLY A 466 -3.11 -22.66 -7.76
CA GLY A 466 -3.54 -23.07 -6.43
C GLY A 466 -5.00 -22.71 -6.20
N LEU A 467 -5.84 -23.63 -5.70
CA LEU A 467 -7.19 -23.35 -5.22
C LEU A 467 -7.28 -23.51 -3.69
N GLY A 468 -7.64 -22.47 -2.95
CA GLY A 468 -7.65 -22.54 -1.48
C GLY A 468 -7.90 -21.22 -0.75
N SER A 469 -7.71 -21.23 0.57
CA SER A 469 -7.78 -20.05 1.45
C SER A 469 -6.40 -19.61 1.92
N TRP A 470 -5.86 -18.54 1.32
CA TRP A 470 -4.42 -18.27 1.33
C TRP A 470 -3.93 -17.32 2.40
N PHE A 471 -4.78 -16.64 3.17
CA PHE A 471 -4.35 -15.53 4.03
C PHE A 471 -4.58 -15.81 5.51
N GLN A 472 -5.82 -15.68 5.99
CA GLN A 472 -6.13 -15.74 7.43
C GLN A 472 -6.32 -17.17 7.96
N SER A 473 -6.62 -18.14 7.09
CA SER A 473 -6.96 -19.52 7.48
C SER A 473 -5.94 -20.55 7.00
N ARG A 474 -4.69 -20.17 6.67
CA ARG A 474 -3.66 -21.09 6.12
C ARG A 474 -3.40 -22.34 6.97
N ALA A 475 -3.61 -22.24 8.29
CA ALA A 475 -3.37 -23.34 9.23
C ALA A 475 -4.52 -24.37 9.28
N THR A 476 -5.71 -24.00 8.80
CA THR A 476 -6.95 -24.81 8.96
C THR A 476 -7.75 -24.96 7.67
N GLY A 477 -7.52 -24.11 6.67
CA GLY A 477 -8.17 -24.13 5.36
C GLY A 477 -7.54 -25.16 4.42
N LYS A 478 -8.37 -25.72 3.55
CA LYS A 478 -7.89 -26.62 2.48
C LYS A 478 -7.30 -25.80 1.34
N ALA A 479 -6.21 -26.30 0.77
CA ALA A 479 -5.64 -25.76 -0.45
C ALA A 479 -5.00 -26.87 -1.27
N ARG A 480 -5.22 -26.83 -2.58
CA ARG A 480 -4.75 -27.81 -3.55
C ARG A 480 -4.14 -27.13 -4.76
N VAL A 481 -3.20 -27.82 -5.39
CA VAL A 481 -2.80 -27.50 -6.76
C VAL A 481 -3.78 -28.16 -7.71
N TYR A 482 -4.31 -27.38 -8.65
CA TYR A 482 -5.15 -27.82 -9.77
C TYR A 482 -4.47 -27.48 -11.09
N ARG A 483 -4.88 -28.15 -12.17
CA ARG A 483 -4.71 -27.63 -13.52
C ARG A 483 -6.03 -27.70 -14.29
N ALA A 484 -6.19 -26.81 -15.26
CA ALA A 484 -7.31 -26.79 -16.19
C ALA A 484 -6.79 -26.70 -17.62
N THR A 485 -7.55 -27.22 -18.58
CA THR A 485 -7.28 -26.96 -20.00
C THR A 485 -7.45 -25.46 -20.26
N SER A 486 -6.64 -24.90 -21.15
CA SER A 486 -6.62 -23.46 -21.42
C SER A 486 -7.94 -22.90 -22.00
N ASN A 487 -8.77 -23.79 -22.54
CA ASN A 487 -10.13 -23.50 -22.99
C ASN A 487 -11.22 -23.70 -21.92
N GLY A 488 -10.84 -24.09 -20.69
CA GLY A 488 -11.73 -24.31 -19.55
C GLY A 488 -12.65 -25.53 -19.65
N SER A 489 -12.46 -26.42 -20.63
CA SER A 489 -13.32 -27.59 -20.83
C SER A 489 -13.13 -28.70 -19.79
N TYR A 490 -11.98 -28.73 -19.13
CA TYR A 490 -11.63 -29.76 -18.16
C TYR A 490 -10.67 -29.23 -17.08
N TYR A 491 -10.78 -29.77 -15.87
CA TYR A 491 -9.85 -29.51 -14.79
C TYR A 491 -9.62 -30.75 -13.92
N GLU A 492 -8.47 -30.81 -13.24
CA GLU A 492 -8.14 -31.87 -12.31
C GLU A 492 -7.27 -31.37 -11.14
N ALA A 493 -7.39 -32.06 -10.00
CA ALA A 493 -6.52 -31.83 -8.85
C ALA A 493 -5.18 -32.56 -9.03
N LEU A 494 -4.08 -31.84 -8.82
CA LEU A 494 -2.73 -32.41 -8.80
C LEU A 494 -2.30 -32.87 -7.40
N THR A 495 -2.95 -32.35 -6.35
CA THR A 495 -2.71 -32.72 -4.94
C THR A 495 -4.01 -33.09 -4.24
N ASP A 496 -3.95 -34.00 -3.26
CA ASP A 496 -5.12 -34.50 -2.51
C ASP A 496 -5.72 -33.49 -1.50
N GLY A 497 -4.99 -32.42 -1.18
CA GLY A 497 -5.38 -31.40 -0.20
C GLY A 497 -5.20 -31.82 1.26
N THR A 498 -4.45 -32.89 1.53
CA THR A 498 -4.04 -33.28 2.88
C THR A 498 -3.10 -32.26 3.52
N VAL A 499 -2.28 -31.61 2.69
CA VAL A 499 -1.42 -30.49 3.06
C VAL A 499 -1.77 -29.29 2.20
N HIS A 500 -1.72 -28.11 2.82
CA HIS A 500 -2.05 -26.85 2.18
C HIS A 500 -1.04 -26.53 1.05
N SER A 501 -1.39 -26.91 -0.17
CA SER A 501 -0.52 -26.89 -1.34
C SER A 501 -0.98 -25.84 -2.35
N GLY A 502 -0.06 -25.05 -2.90
CA GLY A 502 -0.43 -24.02 -3.88
C GLY A 502 0.74 -23.23 -4.43
N PHE A 503 0.41 -22.10 -5.06
CA PHE A 503 1.35 -21.20 -5.71
C PHE A 503 2.28 -21.92 -6.71
N PRO A 504 1.72 -22.65 -7.70
CA PRO A 504 2.49 -23.52 -8.57
C PRO A 504 3.19 -22.78 -9.71
N SER A 505 4.19 -23.43 -10.29
CA SER A 505 4.89 -23.00 -11.52
C SER A 505 5.32 -24.23 -12.33
N TYR A 506 5.15 -24.18 -13.65
CA TYR A 506 5.62 -25.23 -14.57
C TYR A 506 7.12 -25.10 -14.82
N SER A 507 7.80 -26.24 -14.98
CA SER A 507 9.11 -26.25 -15.63
C SER A 507 8.99 -25.87 -17.10
N PRO A 508 10.03 -25.29 -17.72
CA PRO A 508 9.99 -24.86 -19.12
C PRO A 508 9.76 -26.01 -20.12
N ASP A 509 10.08 -27.24 -19.74
CA ASP A 509 9.83 -28.45 -20.53
C ASP A 509 8.42 -29.04 -20.33
N GLY A 510 7.61 -28.47 -19.42
CA GLY A 510 6.25 -28.90 -19.11
C GLY A 510 6.15 -30.20 -18.31
N ARG A 511 7.26 -30.86 -17.96
CA ARG A 511 7.26 -32.15 -17.25
C ARG A 511 6.97 -32.03 -15.76
N TYR A 512 7.37 -30.93 -15.14
CA TYR A 512 7.33 -30.76 -13.70
C TYR A 512 6.49 -29.56 -13.27
N VAL A 513 5.90 -29.66 -12.08
CA VAL A 513 5.26 -28.54 -11.38
C VAL A 513 5.94 -28.34 -10.05
N ALA A 514 6.54 -27.17 -9.85
CA ALA A 514 6.97 -26.74 -8.52
C ALA A 514 5.81 -26.09 -7.79
N PHE A 515 5.67 -26.35 -6.49
CA PHE A 515 4.62 -25.76 -5.66
C PHE A 515 5.06 -25.70 -4.20
N ARG A 516 4.37 -24.89 -3.40
CA ARG A 516 4.65 -24.72 -1.97
C ARG A 516 3.70 -25.54 -1.12
N GLU A 517 4.22 -26.16 -0.06
CA GLU A 517 3.45 -26.75 1.05
C GLU A 517 3.51 -25.87 2.31
N TRP A 518 2.45 -25.89 3.14
CA TRP A 518 2.41 -25.22 4.43
C TRP A 518 1.55 -25.90 5.48
N GLY A 519 1.83 -25.59 6.75
CA GLY A 519 1.11 -26.12 7.90
C GLY A 519 1.74 -27.43 8.35
N LEU A 520 1.17 -28.56 7.93
CA LEU A 520 1.68 -29.89 8.32
C LEU A 520 3.09 -30.18 7.78
N ARG A 521 3.45 -29.59 6.64
CA ARG A 521 4.78 -29.60 6.03
C ARG A 521 5.08 -28.22 5.46
N TYR A 522 6.35 -27.86 5.36
CA TYR A 522 6.80 -26.59 4.79
C TYR A 522 7.75 -26.81 3.62
N GLY A 523 7.90 -25.79 2.78
CA GLY A 523 8.90 -25.72 1.72
C GLY A 523 8.33 -26.01 0.33
N ILE A 524 9.24 -26.05 -0.63
CA ILE A 524 8.95 -26.26 -2.04
C ILE A 524 8.99 -27.75 -2.36
N ARG A 525 8.08 -28.17 -3.23
CA ARG A 525 7.93 -29.51 -3.79
C ARG A 525 8.03 -29.45 -5.29
N ILE A 526 8.45 -30.55 -5.89
CA ILE A 526 8.40 -30.76 -7.34
C ILE A 526 7.58 -32.02 -7.60
N LEU A 527 6.49 -31.87 -8.34
CA LEU A 527 5.66 -32.95 -8.88
C LEU A 527 6.14 -33.28 -10.29
N ASP A 528 6.43 -34.54 -10.56
CA ASP A 528 6.58 -35.07 -11.92
C ASP A 528 5.19 -35.45 -12.45
N LEU A 529 4.77 -34.87 -13.57
CA LEU A 529 3.42 -35.04 -14.11
C LEU A 529 3.21 -36.39 -14.82
N GLU A 530 4.29 -37.06 -15.24
CA GLU A 530 4.25 -38.36 -15.89
C GLU A 530 4.06 -39.47 -14.84
N THR A 531 4.88 -39.45 -13.79
CA THR A 531 4.90 -40.48 -12.74
C THR A 531 3.95 -40.20 -11.59
N ARG A 532 3.51 -38.93 -11.44
CA ARG A 532 2.74 -38.41 -10.29
C ARG A 532 3.51 -38.43 -8.97
N GLU A 533 4.83 -38.62 -9.02
CA GLU A 533 5.67 -38.59 -7.83
C GLU A 533 5.97 -37.16 -7.39
N VAL A 534 5.92 -36.93 -6.07
CA VAL A 534 6.25 -35.64 -5.45
C VAL A 534 7.53 -35.80 -4.65
N ARG A 535 8.53 -34.96 -4.93
CA ARG A 535 9.76 -34.88 -4.13
C ARG A 535 9.87 -33.56 -3.39
N SER A 536 10.49 -33.62 -2.21
CA SER A 536 10.82 -32.44 -1.41
C SER A 536 12.04 -31.73 -1.97
N LEU A 537 11.93 -30.42 -2.20
CA LEU A 537 13.05 -29.58 -2.62
C LEU A 537 13.64 -28.80 -1.44
N THR A 538 12.78 -28.22 -0.60
CA THR A 538 13.18 -27.50 0.62
C THR A 538 12.23 -27.82 1.77
N ASN A 539 12.60 -27.43 3.00
CA ASN A 539 11.79 -27.66 4.21
C ASN A 539 11.56 -26.39 5.05
N ALA A 540 12.01 -25.22 4.58
CA ALA A 540 11.82 -23.94 5.25
C ALA A 540 10.46 -23.31 4.90
N THR A 541 10.15 -22.19 5.53
CA THR A 541 8.96 -21.38 5.24
C THR A 541 9.16 -20.62 3.92
N ASP A 542 9.02 -21.35 2.83
CA ASP A 542 9.21 -20.87 1.46
C ASP A 542 7.86 -20.64 0.77
N ASN A 543 7.80 -19.71 -0.19
CA ASN A 543 6.58 -19.34 -0.89
C ASN A 543 6.83 -18.88 -2.34
N LEU A 544 5.79 -18.94 -3.16
CA LEU A 544 5.77 -18.42 -4.54
C LEU A 544 6.95 -18.92 -5.42
N PRO A 545 7.18 -20.25 -5.54
CA PRO A 545 8.22 -20.75 -6.44
C PRO A 545 7.92 -20.41 -7.90
N PHE A 546 8.95 -20.05 -8.66
CA PHE A 546 8.86 -19.79 -10.09
C PHE A 546 10.10 -20.32 -10.81
N TRP A 547 9.90 -21.11 -11.87
CA TRP A 547 10.99 -21.66 -12.68
C TRP A 547 11.65 -20.58 -13.53
N SER A 548 12.98 -20.65 -13.68
CA SER A 548 13.71 -19.85 -14.66
C SER A 548 13.36 -20.31 -16.09
N PRO A 549 13.40 -19.41 -17.09
CA PRO A 549 13.08 -19.76 -18.48
C PRO A 549 13.97 -20.86 -19.06
N ASP A 550 15.22 -20.98 -18.59
CA ASP A 550 16.17 -22.02 -18.99
C ASP A 550 16.01 -23.34 -18.22
N GLY A 551 15.20 -23.36 -17.16
CA GLY A 551 14.96 -24.51 -16.30
C GLY A 551 16.11 -24.83 -15.33
N GLU A 552 17.15 -24.01 -15.25
CA GLU A 552 18.31 -24.28 -14.40
C GLU A 552 18.07 -23.95 -12.92
N ARG A 553 17.09 -23.10 -12.61
CA ARG A 553 16.80 -22.63 -11.25
C ARG A 553 15.31 -22.44 -10.99
N LEU A 554 14.98 -22.39 -9.71
CA LEU A 554 13.76 -21.81 -9.19
C LEU A 554 14.09 -20.56 -8.39
N VAL A 555 13.32 -19.49 -8.56
CA VAL A 555 13.26 -18.35 -7.63
C VAL A 555 12.09 -18.55 -6.68
N PHE A 556 12.22 -18.14 -5.43
CA PHE A 556 11.15 -18.19 -4.44
C PHE A 556 11.43 -17.19 -3.30
N THR A 557 10.43 -16.97 -2.47
CA THR A 557 10.54 -16.12 -1.28
C THR A 557 10.67 -16.99 -0.03
N ARG A 558 11.67 -16.73 0.82
CA ARG A 558 11.97 -17.51 2.04
C ARG A 558 11.87 -16.65 3.28
N LYS A 559 11.20 -17.14 4.32
CA LYS A 559 11.31 -16.56 5.67
C LYS A 559 12.70 -16.84 6.23
N VAL A 560 13.55 -15.82 6.33
CA VAL A 560 14.93 -15.97 6.83
C VAL A 560 15.06 -15.62 8.32
N SER A 561 14.11 -14.84 8.85
CA SER A 561 14.05 -14.44 10.26
C SER A 561 12.62 -14.41 10.76
N SER A 562 12.40 -14.05 12.03
CA SER A 562 11.04 -13.84 12.56
C SER A 562 10.28 -12.74 11.83
N THR A 563 10.98 -11.75 11.28
CA THR A 563 10.42 -10.47 10.84
C THR A 563 10.48 -10.24 9.34
N ASN A 564 11.24 -11.03 8.56
CA ASN A 564 11.38 -10.77 7.13
C ASN A 564 11.42 -12.00 6.23
N PHE A 565 11.10 -11.76 4.97
CA PHE A 565 11.23 -12.68 3.86
C PHE A 565 12.22 -12.11 2.83
N ASP A 566 13.10 -12.96 2.31
CA ASP A 566 14.08 -12.61 1.28
C ASP A 566 13.87 -13.45 0.00
N VAL A 567 14.35 -12.94 -1.13
CA VAL A 567 14.35 -13.67 -2.40
C VAL A 567 15.50 -14.66 -2.41
N ALA A 568 15.22 -15.89 -2.81
CA ALA A 568 16.18 -16.98 -2.89
C ALA A 568 16.09 -17.70 -4.24
N THR A 569 17.19 -18.34 -4.64
CA THR A 569 17.19 -19.29 -5.76
C THR A 569 17.77 -20.63 -5.36
N ILE A 570 17.38 -21.69 -6.07
CA ILE A 570 17.90 -23.05 -5.87
C ILE A 570 17.87 -23.81 -7.20
N ARG A 571 18.80 -24.75 -7.39
CA ARG A 571 18.73 -25.69 -8.52
C ARG A 571 17.58 -26.68 -8.31
N PRO A 572 16.93 -27.17 -9.38
CA PRO A 572 15.85 -28.14 -9.27
C PRO A 572 16.26 -29.42 -8.56
N ASP A 573 17.52 -29.83 -8.58
CA ASP A 573 18.04 -31.00 -7.85
C ASP A 573 18.19 -30.78 -6.33
N GLY A 574 17.95 -29.56 -5.84
CA GLY A 574 18.06 -29.17 -4.43
C GLY A 574 19.43 -28.64 -4.03
N THR A 575 20.37 -28.52 -4.96
CA THR A 575 21.71 -27.98 -4.70
C THR A 575 21.76 -26.46 -4.92
N ASP A 576 22.85 -25.83 -4.45
CA ASP A 576 23.19 -24.43 -4.74
C ASP A 576 22.06 -23.42 -4.41
N LEU A 577 21.52 -23.58 -3.21
CA LEU A 577 20.59 -22.64 -2.60
C LEU A 577 21.32 -21.32 -2.26
N GLN A 578 20.77 -20.20 -2.74
CA GLN A 578 21.31 -18.86 -2.54
C GLN A 578 20.23 -17.91 -2.05
N ILE A 579 20.56 -17.06 -1.06
CA ILE A 579 19.72 -15.93 -0.64
C ILE A 579 20.25 -14.68 -1.36
N LEU A 580 19.41 -14.00 -2.12
CA LEU A 580 19.80 -12.91 -3.03
C LEU A 580 19.54 -11.51 -2.47
N THR A 581 18.69 -11.40 -1.45
CA THR A 581 18.34 -10.13 -0.78
C THR A 581 18.55 -10.24 0.73
N SER A 582 18.72 -9.09 1.39
CA SER A 582 19.06 -9.04 2.83
C SER A 582 18.78 -7.66 3.44
N SER A 583 17.71 -6.98 3.01
CA SER A 583 17.42 -5.61 3.45
C SER A 583 16.85 -5.53 4.87
N GLY A 584 16.44 -6.66 5.45
CA GLY A 584 15.68 -6.71 6.69
C GLY A 584 14.19 -6.39 6.51
N ALA A 585 13.81 -5.80 5.36
CA ALA A 585 12.43 -5.64 4.95
C ALA A 585 11.88 -6.92 4.28
N ASN A 586 10.59 -6.93 3.94
CA ASN A 586 10.02 -8.04 3.18
C ASN A 586 10.24 -7.88 1.68
N ASP A 587 10.78 -8.91 1.06
CA ASP A 587 10.86 -9.08 -0.39
C ASP A 587 9.97 -10.24 -0.84
N ALA A 588 9.11 -10.01 -1.83
CA ALA A 588 8.06 -10.96 -2.23
C ALA A 588 7.76 -10.90 -3.74
N HIS A 589 6.89 -11.80 -4.20
CA HIS A 589 6.37 -11.84 -5.58
C HIS A 589 7.48 -11.92 -6.64
N ALA A 590 8.55 -12.65 -6.34
CA ALA A 590 9.69 -12.78 -7.23
C ALA A 590 9.32 -13.61 -8.48
N VAL A 591 9.62 -13.09 -9.67
CA VAL A 591 9.42 -13.74 -10.96
C VAL A 591 10.62 -13.55 -11.85
N TRP A 592 10.83 -14.49 -12.78
CA TRP A 592 11.85 -14.35 -13.81
C TRP A 592 11.34 -13.50 -14.99
N THR A 593 12.24 -12.70 -15.55
CA THR A 593 12.05 -12.08 -16.87
C THR A 593 12.55 -13.02 -17.96
N ALA A 594 12.10 -12.82 -19.20
CA ALA A 594 12.51 -13.64 -20.34
C ALA A 594 14.03 -13.58 -20.62
N ASP A 595 14.69 -12.48 -20.24
CA ASP A 595 16.14 -12.28 -20.36
C ASP A 595 16.93 -12.78 -19.12
N GLY A 596 16.31 -13.51 -18.21
CA GLY A 596 16.99 -14.17 -17.09
C GLY A 596 17.29 -13.27 -15.89
N ARG A 597 16.67 -12.09 -15.79
CA ARG A 597 16.68 -11.24 -14.60
C ARG A 597 15.51 -11.60 -13.68
N ILE A 598 15.49 -11.02 -12.48
CA ILE A 598 14.45 -11.25 -11.47
C ILE A 598 13.76 -9.92 -11.15
N LEU A 599 12.42 -9.91 -11.22
CA LEU A 599 11.57 -8.84 -10.72
C LEU A 599 10.95 -9.25 -9.39
N TYR A 600 10.83 -8.33 -8.43
CA TYR A 600 10.22 -8.61 -7.13
C TYR A 600 9.72 -7.33 -6.46
N SER A 601 8.77 -7.45 -5.53
CA SER A 601 8.33 -6.37 -4.65
C SER A 601 9.22 -6.34 -3.41
N SER A 602 9.63 -5.15 -2.97
CA SER A 602 10.57 -4.96 -1.86
C SER A 602 10.15 -3.79 -0.96
N GLY A 603 10.31 -3.99 0.35
CA GLY A 603 10.21 -2.95 1.37
C GLY A 603 11.51 -2.26 1.75
N MET A 604 12.61 -2.48 1.02
CA MET A 604 13.96 -2.09 1.44
C MET A 604 14.17 -0.59 1.72
N TYR A 605 13.25 0.27 1.26
CA TYR A 605 13.29 1.72 1.47
C TYR A 605 12.29 2.22 2.53
N GLY A 606 11.59 1.31 3.22
CA GLY A 606 10.66 1.65 4.29
C GLY A 606 9.30 2.17 3.81
N PHE A 607 8.51 2.62 4.77
CA PHE A 607 7.20 3.21 4.52
C PHE A 607 7.31 4.52 3.74
N ARG A 608 6.30 4.81 2.92
CA ARG A 608 6.22 6.08 2.17
C ARG A 608 5.40 7.16 2.89
N ASP A 609 4.64 6.76 3.91
CA ASP A 609 3.97 7.62 4.88
C ASP A 609 3.65 6.82 6.16
N GLU A 610 2.94 7.42 7.11
CA GLU A 610 2.55 6.78 8.36
C GLU A 610 1.65 5.54 8.11
N ALA A 611 2.00 4.35 8.59
CA ALA A 611 1.30 3.10 8.28
C ALA A 611 -0.22 3.16 8.59
N ALA A 612 -0.61 3.88 9.64
CA ALA A 612 -1.99 3.99 10.09
C ALA A 612 -2.89 4.80 9.14
N ILE A 613 -2.33 5.63 8.25
CA ILE A 613 -3.13 6.49 7.36
C ILE A 613 -3.66 5.73 6.14
N TYR A 614 -2.96 4.69 5.69
CA TYR A 614 -3.33 3.90 4.51
C TYR A 614 -4.71 3.25 4.66
N ASP A 615 -5.36 3.00 3.53
CA ASP A 615 -6.61 2.26 3.46
C ASP A 615 -6.44 1.02 2.58
N GLN A 616 -6.83 -0.14 3.12
CA GLN A 616 -6.93 -1.40 2.38
C GLN A 616 -5.65 -1.83 1.64
N THR A 617 -4.50 -1.38 2.11
CA THR A 617 -3.18 -1.72 1.55
C THR A 617 -2.57 -2.88 2.36
N PHE A 618 -1.80 -3.76 1.71
CA PHE A 618 -1.14 -4.88 2.39
C PHE A 618 0.28 -4.48 2.81
N GLN A 619 1.10 -4.08 1.85
CA GLN A 619 2.48 -3.62 2.04
C GLN A 619 2.63 -2.17 1.56
N PRO A 620 2.27 -1.16 2.37
CA PRO A 620 2.38 0.27 1.99
C PRO A 620 3.83 0.77 1.77
N TYR A 621 4.81 -0.13 1.81
CA TYR A 621 6.23 0.07 1.53
C TYR A 621 6.72 -0.74 0.32
N GLY A 622 5.85 -1.51 -0.34
CA GLY A 622 6.22 -2.45 -1.40
C GLY A 622 6.41 -1.77 -2.76
N GLN A 623 7.65 -1.70 -3.22
CA GLN A 623 8.01 -1.20 -4.56
C GLN A 623 8.64 -2.29 -5.42
N ILE A 624 8.52 -2.16 -6.74
CA ILE A 624 9.08 -3.14 -7.68
C ILE A 624 10.57 -2.85 -7.92
N ILE A 625 11.39 -3.89 -7.80
CA ILE A 625 12.83 -3.90 -8.06
C ILE A 625 13.13 -4.93 -9.15
N VAL A 626 14.13 -4.65 -9.99
CA VAL A 626 14.77 -5.61 -10.89
C VAL A 626 16.21 -5.88 -10.46
N MET A 627 16.67 -7.11 -10.57
CA MET A 627 18.07 -7.51 -10.31
C MET A 627 18.53 -8.60 -11.26
N ASP A 628 19.83 -8.81 -11.35
CA ASP A 628 20.40 -9.94 -12.08
C ASP A 628 20.17 -11.27 -11.34
N ALA A 629 20.30 -12.39 -12.04
CA ALA A 629 20.04 -13.73 -11.51
C ALA A 629 20.86 -14.09 -10.24
N ASP A 630 22.01 -13.44 -10.05
CA ASP A 630 22.92 -13.62 -8.92
C ASP A 630 22.64 -12.65 -7.76
N GLY A 631 21.61 -11.82 -7.88
CA GLY A 631 21.22 -10.82 -6.89
C GLY A 631 21.96 -9.49 -6.98
N SER A 632 22.86 -9.31 -7.95
CA SER A 632 23.55 -8.03 -8.19
C SER A 632 22.69 -7.04 -9.01
N ASN A 633 23.19 -5.81 -9.18
CA ASN A 633 22.59 -4.78 -10.04
C ASN A 633 21.10 -4.47 -9.77
N LYS A 634 20.73 -4.41 -8.47
CA LYS A 634 19.38 -4.03 -8.02
C LYS A 634 19.03 -2.61 -8.47
N ARG A 635 17.89 -2.44 -9.15
CA ARG A 635 17.36 -1.15 -9.58
C ARG A 635 15.87 -1.02 -9.27
N MET A 636 15.49 0.10 -8.68
CA MET A 636 14.09 0.43 -8.44
C MET A 636 13.36 0.75 -9.75
N LEU A 637 12.19 0.14 -9.93
CA LEU A 637 11.31 0.32 -11.08
C LEU A 637 10.09 1.18 -10.76
N THR A 638 9.64 1.24 -9.51
CA THR A 638 8.51 2.07 -9.07
C THR A 638 8.91 2.89 -7.85
N ASP A 639 8.54 4.17 -7.83
CA ASP A 639 8.71 5.06 -6.68
C ASP A 639 7.38 5.77 -6.40
N SER A 640 6.37 4.99 -5.99
CA SER A 640 5.03 5.48 -5.68
C SER A 640 4.74 5.46 -4.17
N LEU A 641 3.69 6.16 -3.74
CA LEU A 641 3.18 6.08 -2.36
C LEU A 641 2.55 4.70 -2.04
N TRP A 642 2.15 3.97 -3.08
CA TRP A 642 1.30 2.78 -3.01
C TRP A 642 2.11 1.49 -3.10
N GLU A 643 1.46 0.36 -2.79
CA GLU A 643 2.05 -0.95 -3.03
C GLU A 643 1.97 -1.31 -4.52
N ASP A 644 3.14 -1.48 -5.15
CA ASP A 644 3.28 -1.94 -6.53
C ASP A 644 3.79 -3.39 -6.53
N SER A 645 3.06 -4.27 -7.22
CA SER A 645 3.19 -5.71 -7.02
C SER A 645 2.96 -6.57 -8.25
N MET A 646 3.51 -7.79 -8.18
CA MET A 646 3.32 -8.87 -9.17
C MET A 646 3.64 -8.45 -10.61
N PRO A 647 4.86 -7.95 -10.86
CA PRO A 647 5.26 -7.42 -12.15
C PRO A 647 5.42 -8.51 -13.23
N LEU A 648 5.23 -8.14 -14.50
CA LEU A 648 5.55 -8.95 -15.67
C LEU A 648 5.97 -8.06 -16.84
N TYR A 649 7.15 -8.28 -17.41
CA TYR A 649 7.50 -7.68 -18.71
C TYR A 649 6.83 -8.46 -19.84
N VAL A 650 6.20 -7.73 -20.76
CA VAL A 650 5.64 -8.24 -22.02
C VAL A 650 6.31 -7.51 -23.18
N PRO A 651 7.27 -8.15 -23.88
CA PRO A 651 7.95 -7.56 -25.03
C PRO A 651 7.00 -7.26 -26.20
N ASN A 652 7.39 -6.31 -27.05
CA ASN A 652 6.59 -5.88 -28.22
C ASN A 652 6.20 -7.01 -29.18
N GLU A 653 7.00 -8.06 -29.30
CA GLU A 653 6.70 -9.20 -30.18
C GLU A 653 5.44 -9.96 -29.77
N PHE A 654 4.97 -9.79 -28.53
CA PHE A 654 3.70 -10.32 -28.03
C PHE A 654 2.59 -9.26 -28.00
N LEU A 655 2.89 -8.04 -28.44
CA LEU A 655 2.02 -6.87 -28.49
C LEU A 655 1.71 -6.45 -29.94
N VAL A 656 1.63 -7.41 -30.87
CA VAL A 656 1.37 -7.17 -32.31
C VAL A 656 0.05 -7.73 -32.81
#